data_AF-A0A0S7WZQ9-F1
#
_entry.id   AF-A0A0S7WZQ9-F1
#
_cell.length_a   1.000
_cell.length_b   1.000
_cell.length_c   1.000
_cell.angle_alpha   90.00
_cell.angle_beta   90.00
_cell.angle_gamma   90.00
#
_symmetry.space_group_name_H-M   'P 1'
#
loop_
_entity.id
_entity.type
_entity.pdbx_description
1 polymer ?
#
loop_
_entity_poly.entity_id
_entity_poly.type
_entity_poly.pdbx_seq_one_letter_code
_entity_poly.pdbx_strand_id
1 'polypeptide(L)'
;MRRVTVATALWGLCLGFAGTPAGAQENVGVVSHVQVLSDRVKDVSSLEAWKKSYIRDDMTDKDKALAIWETLVAHQYQDTPPCEFLNNENTVQDAIKMFNVYGYSFCGVAANEIASLARYLGLKCRISTIVAHVLPEIEWNGQWHMLDASLINFFVFKDQPADAVNGRFSKALTHYAVPNGKIASIEEIQAAIKEWYDRNPDYLDKPKDPKGKPKGNDAKLRKFHAEGGWLGWKNGPRLLANCPFYGGDGWLPARTHGWYSTMQEYDGSTYFPYEAGYSMGYHVNVRLRPGEKLIRNWSNKGLFVNMDGTGGVPGSLKATIGRGNWAYCTKFGDLAPGRVGNGELIYNVPLDVSLERTAWRFENLSLEAGTLRAKDDTKQGILEIRNPCSYVYLRGEMTLDATVAQGGSVRVFFSENNGLDWTEVGKIEKSGERKIDLSKRILRRYDYRVRILLKGRGTGLATLGFRHDIQHSQRPLPALVRGKNTITFSTGPPEGTVTIEGASDVRNKGKQLIYTDFHPGTRNIKGPMLLIDPAKKDGEVSYAITTPGDMTKTIMTHYRARDRRAGWDVEVSYDGGKTFKRVARCPGGTPFFGVFTEVTDIPPGTTSAVVKWIGTTFWNATMIFNHRIDAYYTEPFGGFRPVKVTYLWEEGGIEKKDEHVARAAKEVYTITCESTPQMKSLIVELAD
;
A
#
# COMPACT_ATOMS: atom_id res chain seq x y z
N MET A 1 1.48 -66.69 15.54
CA MET A 1 0.74 -65.53 16.08
C MET A 1 0.63 -64.49 14.97
N ARG A 2 -0.61 -64.21 14.56
CA ARG A 2 -0.96 -63.49 13.33
C ARG A 2 -0.86 -61.98 13.54
N ARG A 3 -0.25 -61.29 12.56
CA ARG A 3 -0.25 -59.83 12.43
C ARG A 3 -1.67 -59.35 12.16
N VAL A 4 -2.17 -58.42 12.97
CA VAL A 4 -3.43 -57.71 12.75
C VAL A 4 -3.10 -56.37 12.12
N THR A 5 -3.51 -56.20 10.88
CA THR A 5 -3.51 -54.94 10.13
C THR A 5 -4.79 -54.18 10.52
N VAL A 6 -4.66 -53.00 11.14
CA VAL A 6 -5.80 -52.10 11.39
C VAL A 6 -5.89 -51.13 10.23
N ALA A 7 -6.95 -51.26 9.44
CA ALA A 7 -7.31 -50.32 8.38
C ALA A 7 -8.06 -49.14 9.00
N THR A 8 -7.53 -47.93 8.84
CA THR A 8 -8.19 -46.69 9.24
C THR A 8 -9.09 -46.22 8.10
N ALA A 9 -10.41 -46.33 8.27
CA ALA A 9 -11.40 -45.81 7.33
C ALA A 9 -11.53 -44.28 7.49
N LEU A 10 -11.18 -43.53 6.44
CA LEU A 10 -11.51 -42.11 6.33
C LEU A 10 -12.99 -41.95 5.96
N TRP A 11 -13.77 -41.36 6.85
CA TRP A 11 -15.09 -40.80 6.52
C TRP A 11 -14.91 -39.47 5.79
N GLY A 12 -15.19 -39.46 4.49
CA GLY A 12 -15.35 -38.23 3.72
C GLY A 12 -16.74 -37.65 3.94
N LEU A 13 -16.83 -36.52 4.65
CA LEU A 13 -18.04 -35.68 4.63
C LEU A 13 -18.07 -34.89 3.32
N CYS A 14 -18.88 -35.34 2.36
CA CYS A 14 -19.34 -34.49 1.26
C CYS A 14 -20.38 -33.50 1.79
N LEU A 15 -19.95 -32.30 2.19
CA LEU A 15 -20.85 -31.17 2.37
C LEU A 15 -21.30 -30.69 0.98
N GLY A 16 -22.54 -31.01 0.62
CA GLY A 16 -23.20 -30.47 -0.55
C GLY A 16 -23.32 -28.95 -0.44
N PHE A 17 -22.81 -28.24 -1.45
CA PHE A 17 -23.00 -26.81 -1.60
C PHE A 17 -24.46 -26.53 -1.98
N ALA A 18 -25.28 -26.19 -0.98
CA ALA A 18 -26.58 -25.58 -1.25
C ALA A 18 -26.34 -24.16 -1.78
N GLY A 19 -26.70 -23.92 -3.04
CA GLY A 19 -26.72 -22.57 -3.60
C GLY A 19 -27.66 -21.67 -2.79
N THR A 20 -27.23 -20.44 -2.54
CA THR A 20 -28.06 -19.42 -1.89
C THR A 20 -29.33 -19.18 -2.73
N PRO A 21 -30.54 -19.21 -2.15
CA PRO A 21 -31.77 -18.98 -2.90
C PRO A 21 -31.73 -17.61 -3.60
N ALA A 22 -32.26 -17.54 -4.83
CA ALA A 22 -32.19 -16.36 -5.70
C ALA A 22 -32.68 -15.05 -5.02
N GLY A 23 -33.72 -15.13 -4.17
CA GLY A 23 -34.24 -13.97 -3.42
C GLY A 23 -33.30 -13.42 -2.32
N ALA A 24 -32.34 -14.21 -1.83
CA ALA A 24 -31.32 -13.73 -0.89
C ALA A 24 -30.23 -12.89 -1.57
N GLN A 25 -30.04 -13.07 -2.89
CA GLN A 25 -29.05 -12.32 -3.68
C GLN A 25 -29.53 -10.91 -4.05
N GLU A 26 -30.84 -10.68 -4.17
CA GLU A 26 -31.42 -9.35 -4.49
C GLU A 26 -31.20 -8.31 -3.37
N ASN A 27 -31.04 -8.77 -2.12
CA ASN A 27 -30.81 -7.92 -0.95
C ASN A 27 -29.35 -7.48 -0.77
N VAL A 28 -28.41 -8.03 -1.55
CA VAL A 28 -26.99 -7.68 -1.47
C VAL A 28 -26.71 -6.42 -2.30
N GLY A 29 -26.31 -5.35 -1.62
CA GLY A 29 -25.91 -4.08 -2.23
C GLY A 29 -24.41 -3.98 -2.52
N VAL A 30 -23.56 -4.69 -1.77
CA VAL A 30 -22.10 -4.62 -1.89
C VAL A 30 -21.48 -6.01 -1.85
N VAL A 31 -20.58 -6.30 -2.80
CA VAL A 31 -19.68 -7.45 -2.74
C VAL A 31 -18.28 -6.96 -2.39
N SER A 32 -17.73 -7.40 -1.25
CA SER A 32 -16.43 -6.96 -0.72
C SER A 32 -15.30 -7.94 -1.01
N HIS A 33 -14.07 -7.41 -0.98
CA HIS A 33 -12.82 -8.16 -1.23
C HIS A 33 -12.88 -9.03 -2.49
N VAL A 34 -13.37 -8.47 -3.59
CA VAL A 34 -13.38 -9.13 -4.90
C VAL A 34 -11.92 -9.33 -5.35
N GLN A 35 -11.49 -10.58 -5.37
CA GLN A 35 -10.15 -10.99 -5.73
C GLN A 35 -10.17 -11.91 -6.95
N VAL A 36 -9.24 -11.65 -7.86
CA VAL A 36 -8.93 -12.51 -9.00
C VAL A 36 -7.43 -12.75 -8.96
N LEU A 37 -7.05 -14.00 -8.76
CA LEU A 37 -5.67 -14.44 -8.64
C LEU A 37 -5.33 -15.41 -9.77
N SER A 38 -4.07 -15.41 -10.18
CA SER A 38 -3.50 -16.38 -11.14
C SER A 38 -2.44 -17.20 -10.42
N ASP A 39 -2.32 -18.48 -10.74
CA ASP A 39 -1.26 -19.36 -10.23
C ASP A 39 0.17 -18.91 -10.63
N ARG A 40 0.26 -17.85 -11.46
CA ARG A 40 1.51 -17.25 -11.93
C ARG A 40 1.99 -16.08 -11.09
N VAL A 41 1.15 -15.51 -10.23
CA VAL A 41 1.45 -14.29 -9.47
C VAL A 41 1.07 -14.47 -8.00
N LYS A 42 2.00 -14.16 -7.09
CA LYS A 42 1.78 -14.26 -5.65
C LYS A 42 0.83 -13.16 -5.18
N ASP A 43 -0.05 -13.51 -4.24
CA ASP A 43 -0.98 -12.57 -3.62
C ASP A 43 -0.26 -11.73 -2.55
N VAL A 44 -0.35 -10.42 -2.69
CA VAL A 44 0.19 -9.41 -1.78
C VAL A 44 -0.85 -8.35 -1.46
N SER A 45 -2.15 -8.68 -1.51
CA SER A 45 -3.26 -7.72 -1.32
C SER A 45 -3.38 -7.17 0.11
N SER A 46 -2.79 -7.85 1.08
CA SER A 46 -2.77 -7.52 2.51
C SER A 46 -1.52 -8.11 3.18
N LEU A 47 -1.25 -7.72 4.42
CA LEU A 47 -0.17 -8.32 5.23
C LEU A 47 -0.36 -9.83 5.40
N GLU A 48 -1.57 -10.30 5.66
CA GLU A 48 -1.88 -11.73 5.79
C GLU A 48 -1.74 -12.47 4.45
N ALA A 49 -2.19 -11.88 3.34
CA ALA A 49 -2.02 -12.47 2.01
C ALA A 49 -0.54 -12.59 1.62
N TRP A 50 0.25 -11.54 1.88
CA TRP A 50 1.69 -11.56 1.70
C TRP A 50 2.35 -12.65 2.56
N LYS A 51 2.03 -12.70 3.85
CA LYS A 51 2.56 -13.68 4.79
C LYS A 51 2.28 -15.10 4.29
N LYS A 52 1.05 -15.39 3.88
CA LYS A 52 0.67 -16.69 3.29
C LYS A 52 1.43 -17.03 1.99
N SER A 53 1.75 -16.02 1.18
CA SER A 53 2.44 -16.19 -0.11
C SER A 53 3.96 -16.38 0.01
N TYR A 54 4.58 -15.84 1.06
CA TYR A 54 6.04 -15.77 1.17
C TYR A 54 6.61 -16.45 2.43
N ILE A 55 5.82 -16.60 3.49
CA ILE A 55 6.26 -17.08 4.79
C ILE A 55 5.61 -18.42 5.09
N ARG A 56 6.40 -19.36 5.59
CA ARG A 56 5.90 -20.65 6.10
C ARG A 56 6.21 -20.76 7.58
N ASP A 57 5.41 -21.55 8.28
CA ASP A 57 5.54 -21.74 9.73
C ASP A 57 6.87 -22.41 10.12
N ASP A 58 7.48 -23.19 9.21
CA ASP A 58 8.76 -23.88 9.41
C ASP A 58 10.01 -23.04 9.07
N MET A 59 9.84 -21.78 8.64
CA MET A 59 10.96 -20.92 8.28
C MET A 59 11.73 -20.44 9.52
N THR A 60 13.06 -20.49 9.44
CA THR A 60 13.95 -19.83 10.40
C THR A 60 13.83 -18.30 10.27
N ASP A 61 14.33 -17.55 11.25
CA ASP A 61 14.34 -16.08 11.17
C ASP A 61 15.18 -15.57 10.00
N LYS A 62 16.27 -16.25 9.68
CA LYS A 62 17.05 -16.02 8.44
C LYS A 62 16.20 -16.25 7.19
N ASP A 63 15.46 -17.36 7.11
CA ASP A 63 14.62 -17.66 5.96
C ASP A 63 13.52 -16.60 5.76
N LYS A 64 12.90 -16.16 6.87
CA LYS A 64 11.92 -15.06 6.87
C LYS A 64 12.55 -13.75 6.41
N ALA A 65 13.73 -13.41 6.91
CA ALA A 65 14.46 -12.19 6.54
C ALA A 65 14.79 -12.16 5.03
N LEU A 66 15.27 -13.28 4.48
CA LEU A 66 15.53 -13.42 3.05
C LEU A 66 14.25 -13.40 2.21
N ALA A 67 13.15 -13.96 2.71
CA ALA A 67 11.84 -13.90 2.05
C ALA A 67 11.26 -12.48 2.01
N ILE A 68 11.46 -11.68 3.06
CA ILE A 68 11.13 -10.25 3.08
C ILE A 68 11.93 -9.52 2.02
N TRP A 69 13.26 -9.67 2.00
CA TRP A 69 14.12 -9.05 1.00
C TRP A 69 13.70 -9.43 -0.44
N GLU A 70 13.46 -10.72 -0.69
CA GLU A 70 13.00 -11.20 -2.01
C GLU A 70 11.64 -10.61 -2.40
N THR A 71 10.72 -10.44 -1.44
CA THR A 71 9.42 -9.80 -1.69
C THR A 71 9.63 -8.40 -2.24
N LEU A 72 10.45 -7.58 -1.58
CA LEU A 72 10.68 -6.21 -2.01
C LEU A 72 11.36 -6.17 -3.38
N VAL A 73 12.39 -6.97 -3.62
CA VAL A 73 13.05 -7.04 -4.93
C VAL A 73 12.07 -7.43 -6.05
N ALA A 74 11.09 -8.29 -5.75
CA ALA A 74 10.06 -8.69 -6.71
C ALA A 74 9.03 -7.58 -7.01
N HIS A 75 8.70 -6.74 -6.02
CA HIS A 75 7.57 -5.82 -6.08
C HIS A 75 7.92 -4.33 -6.13
N GLN A 76 9.16 -3.97 -5.81
CA GLN A 76 9.65 -2.61 -5.71
C GLN A 76 10.95 -2.45 -6.50
N TYR A 77 11.11 -1.30 -7.16
CA TYR A 77 12.32 -0.95 -7.92
C TYR A 77 12.86 0.41 -7.48
N GLN A 78 14.19 0.58 -7.56
CA GLN A 78 14.92 1.81 -7.23
C GLN A 78 14.65 2.96 -8.22
N ASP A 79 13.77 3.88 -7.85
CA ASP A 79 13.34 5.04 -8.62
C ASP A 79 13.03 6.24 -7.71
N THR A 80 12.62 7.33 -8.34
CA THR A 80 11.97 8.45 -7.68
C THR A 80 10.66 7.98 -7.02
N PRO A 81 10.48 8.19 -5.69
CA PRO A 81 9.32 7.70 -4.95
C PRO A 81 8.01 8.39 -5.32
N PRO A 82 6.86 7.71 -5.13
CA PRO A 82 5.56 8.36 -5.12
C PRO A 82 5.40 9.24 -3.87
N CYS A 83 4.96 10.48 -4.06
CA CYS A 83 4.63 11.42 -2.98
C CYS A 83 3.11 11.61 -2.85
N GLU A 84 2.53 11.11 -1.76
CA GLU A 84 1.13 11.37 -1.37
C GLU A 84 0.99 12.47 -0.30
N PHE A 85 2.11 12.92 0.28
CA PHE A 85 2.16 13.95 1.32
C PHE A 85 1.41 13.60 2.62
N LEU A 86 1.19 12.30 2.89
CA LEU A 86 0.56 11.80 4.13
C LEU A 86 1.58 11.48 5.22
N ASN A 87 2.69 10.82 4.86
CA ASN A 87 3.68 10.37 5.84
C ASN A 87 4.82 11.40 5.99
N ASN A 88 5.63 11.28 7.05
CA ASN A 88 6.70 12.21 7.41
C ASN A 88 7.64 12.60 6.25
N GLU A 89 8.02 11.64 5.42
CA GLU A 89 8.92 11.87 4.27
C GLU A 89 8.18 12.39 3.03
N ASN A 90 6.87 12.65 3.13
CA ASN A 90 5.91 12.89 2.05
C ASN A 90 5.71 11.72 1.07
N THR A 91 6.56 10.70 1.14
CA THR A 91 6.51 9.50 0.31
C THR A 91 5.62 8.43 0.93
N VAL A 92 5.18 7.48 0.11
CA VAL A 92 4.39 6.34 0.58
C VAL A 92 5.29 5.33 1.27
N GLN A 93 4.93 4.92 2.49
CA GLN A 93 5.76 4.07 3.36
C GLN A 93 5.11 2.72 3.76
N ASP A 94 3.92 2.42 3.26
CA ASP A 94 3.24 1.13 3.49
C ASP A 94 3.62 0.13 2.41
N ALA A 95 4.15 -1.03 2.81
CA ALA A 95 4.66 -2.06 1.89
C ALA A 95 3.56 -2.65 1.00
N ILE A 96 2.39 -2.97 1.57
CA ILE A 96 1.28 -3.54 0.80
C ILE A 96 0.76 -2.51 -0.21
N LYS A 97 0.68 -1.24 0.21
CA LYS A 97 0.30 -0.14 -0.68
C LYS A 97 1.33 0.06 -1.78
N MET A 98 2.62 0.01 -1.45
CA MET A 98 3.70 0.10 -2.44
C MET A 98 3.56 -1.01 -3.49
N PHE A 99 3.38 -2.26 -3.07
CA PHE A 99 3.29 -3.40 -3.99
C PHE A 99 2.09 -3.29 -4.93
N ASN A 100 0.94 -2.81 -4.45
CA ASN A 100 -0.32 -2.79 -5.19
C ASN A 100 -0.61 -1.50 -5.96
N VAL A 101 -0.08 -0.36 -5.53
CA VAL A 101 -0.39 0.96 -6.14
C VAL A 101 0.77 1.50 -6.97
N TYR A 102 2.03 1.25 -6.57
CA TYR A 102 3.18 1.96 -7.12
C TYR A 102 4.26 1.02 -7.68
N GLY A 103 4.90 0.25 -6.80
CA GLY A 103 5.94 -0.71 -7.10
C GLY A 103 7.28 -0.10 -7.52
N TYR A 104 7.52 1.16 -7.16
CA TYR A 104 8.78 1.89 -7.37
C TYR A 104 9.01 2.86 -6.21
N SER A 105 10.25 2.95 -5.72
CA SER A 105 10.66 3.88 -4.66
C SER A 105 12.19 3.87 -4.49
N PHE A 106 12.73 4.43 -3.40
CA PHE A 106 14.16 4.52 -3.13
C PHE A 106 14.52 3.90 -1.78
N CYS A 107 15.81 3.89 -1.46
CA CYS A 107 16.42 3.21 -0.32
C CYS A 107 15.75 3.43 1.02
N GLY A 108 15.43 4.68 1.39
CA GLY A 108 14.76 4.98 2.66
C GLY A 108 13.40 4.29 2.81
N VAL A 109 12.64 4.20 1.71
CA VAL A 109 11.34 3.53 1.70
C VAL A 109 11.51 2.01 1.71
N ALA A 110 12.42 1.48 0.89
CA ALA A 110 12.73 0.05 0.90
C ALA A 110 13.17 -0.44 2.30
N ALA A 111 14.01 0.33 2.99
CA ALA A 111 14.44 0.01 4.35
C ALA A 111 13.27 -0.04 5.35
N ASN A 112 12.33 0.89 5.26
CA ASN A 112 11.11 0.90 6.09
C ASN A 112 10.16 -0.26 5.77
N GLU A 113 10.04 -0.64 4.50
CA GLU A 113 9.23 -1.79 4.09
C GLU A 113 9.81 -3.09 4.65
N ILE A 114 11.15 -3.26 4.63
CA ILE A 114 11.81 -4.39 5.29
C ILE A 114 11.54 -4.35 6.80
N ALA A 115 11.74 -3.21 7.44
CA ALA A 115 11.55 -3.09 8.89
C ALA A 115 10.11 -3.36 9.33
N SER A 116 9.12 -2.85 8.59
CA SER A 116 7.70 -3.04 8.90
C SER A 116 7.27 -4.49 8.74
N LEU A 117 7.66 -5.16 7.64
CA LEU A 117 7.38 -6.58 7.43
C LEU A 117 8.12 -7.48 8.43
N ALA A 118 9.37 -7.18 8.75
CA ALA A 118 10.14 -7.91 9.77
C ALA A 118 9.46 -7.84 11.15
N ARG A 119 9.06 -6.63 11.57
CA ARG A 119 8.39 -6.41 12.86
C ARG A 119 7.01 -7.06 12.91
N TYR A 120 6.29 -7.06 11.81
CA TYR A 120 5.02 -7.78 11.71
C TYR A 120 5.19 -9.30 11.87
N LEU A 121 6.33 -9.87 11.47
CA LEU A 121 6.71 -11.26 11.75
C LEU A 121 7.35 -11.48 13.14
N GLY A 122 7.47 -10.44 13.97
CA GLY A 122 8.11 -10.50 15.29
C GLY A 122 9.64 -10.47 15.28
N LEU A 123 10.27 -10.21 14.13
CA LEU A 123 11.72 -10.09 14.02
C LEU A 123 12.20 -8.71 14.49
N LYS A 124 13.40 -8.65 15.09
CA LYS A 124 14.04 -7.36 15.37
C LYS A 124 14.66 -6.81 14.09
N CYS A 125 14.36 -5.54 13.81
CA CYS A 125 14.95 -4.80 12.70
C CYS A 125 15.37 -3.41 13.17
N ARG A 126 16.53 -2.96 12.71
CA ARG A 126 17.00 -1.57 12.84
C ARG A 126 17.22 -0.95 11.45
N ILE A 127 17.12 0.37 11.37
CA ILE A 127 17.45 1.12 10.15
C ILE A 127 18.58 2.09 10.48
N SER A 128 19.56 2.17 9.59
CA SER A 128 20.67 3.11 9.68
C SER A 128 20.82 3.92 8.41
N THR A 129 21.11 5.20 8.60
CA THR A 129 21.52 6.11 7.53
C THR A 129 23.04 6.08 7.44
N ILE A 130 23.54 5.79 6.25
CA ILE A 130 24.94 5.95 5.87
C ILE A 130 25.07 7.09 4.85
N VAL A 131 26.25 7.26 4.24
CA VAL A 131 26.44 8.32 3.24
C VAL A 131 25.54 8.03 2.05
N ALA A 132 24.63 8.96 1.75
CA ALA A 132 23.71 8.93 0.61
C ALA A 132 22.78 7.71 0.51
N HIS A 133 22.70 6.87 1.54
CA HIS A 133 21.94 5.62 1.51
C HIS A 133 21.33 5.29 2.88
N VAL A 134 20.22 4.56 2.88
CA VAL A 134 19.49 4.14 4.10
C VAL A 134 19.21 2.66 4.00
N LEU A 135 19.55 1.91 5.05
CA LEU A 135 19.65 0.46 5.01
C LEU A 135 19.00 -0.19 6.23
N PRO A 136 18.29 -1.32 6.05
CA PRO A 136 17.81 -2.13 7.15
C PRO A 136 18.82 -3.21 7.52
N GLU A 137 18.83 -3.56 8.80
CA GLU A 137 19.45 -4.79 9.31
C GLU A 137 18.42 -5.58 10.12
N ILE A 138 18.32 -6.88 9.85
CA ILE A 138 17.47 -7.82 10.62
C ILE A 138 18.38 -8.65 11.53
N GLU A 139 17.95 -8.86 12.77
CA GLU A 139 18.66 -9.70 13.72
C GLU A 139 18.19 -11.15 13.63
N TRP A 140 19.16 -12.07 13.59
CA TRP A 140 18.94 -13.47 13.93
C TRP A 140 20.22 -14.02 14.56
N ASN A 141 20.09 -15.06 15.39
CA ASN A 141 21.22 -15.69 16.09
C ASN A 141 22.09 -14.70 16.88
N GLY A 142 21.51 -13.61 17.39
CA GLY A 142 22.22 -12.57 18.15
C GLY A 142 23.06 -11.62 17.29
N GLN A 143 22.93 -11.65 15.96
CA GLN A 143 23.76 -10.87 15.03
C GLN A 143 22.89 -10.07 14.05
N TRP A 144 23.37 -8.87 13.70
CA TRP A 144 22.74 -8.00 12.70
C TRP A 144 23.25 -8.32 11.30
N HIS A 145 22.35 -8.32 10.33
CA HIS A 145 22.67 -8.65 8.95
C HIS A 145 21.97 -7.68 8.01
N MET A 146 22.74 -7.07 7.10
CA MET A 146 22.25 -6.07 6.17
C MET A 146 21.59 -6.71 4.95
N LEU A 147 20.39 -6.22 4.60
CA LEU A 147 19.59 -6.71 3.47
C LEU A 147 19.10 -5.54 2.60
N ASP A 148 19.85 -5.18 1.57
CA ASP A 148 19.54 -4.05 0.70
C ASP A 148 18.68 -4.49 -0.49
N ALA A 149 17.37 -4.32 -0.39
CA ALA A 149 16.45 -4.62 -1.49
C ALA A 149 16.44 -3.53 -2.57
N SER A 150 16.86 -2.30 -2.23
CA SER A 150 16.83 -1.15 -3.14
C SER A 150 17.93 -1.27 -4.19
N LEU A 151 19.14 -1.68 -3.79
CA LEU A 151 20.24 -1.95 -4.73
C LEU A 151 20.41 -3.44 -5.04
N ILE A 152 19.55 -4.30 -4.48
CA ILE A 152 19.47 -5.73 -4.74
C ILE A 152 20.78 -6.40 -4.38
N ASN A 153 21.21 -6.24 -3.12
CA ASN A 153 22.42 -6.85 -2.62
C ASN A 153 22.36 -7.20 -1.14
N PHE A 154 23.33 -8.04 -0.76
CA PHE A 154 23.88 -8.16 0.57
C PHE A 154 25.32 -8.68 0.42
N PHE A 155 26.17 -8.45 1.43
CA PHE A 155 27.59 -8.85 1.40
C PHE A 155 27.81 -10.06 2.29
N VAL A 156 28.75 -10.93 1.90
CA VAL A 156 28.90 -12.25 2.54
C VAL A 156 30.36 -12.60 2.80
N PHE A 157 30.67 -12.99 4.04
CA PHE A 157 31.94 -13.60 4.43
C PHE A 157 31.95 -15.09 4.06
N LYS A 158 32.56 -15.43 2.90
CA LYS A 158 32.61 -16.82 2.38
C LYS A 158 33.42 -17.80 3.23
N ASP A 159 34.30 -17.27 4.06
CA ASP A 159 35.19 -18.00 4.98
C ASP A 159 34.54 -18.27 6.34
N GLN A 160 33.37 -17.68 6.60
CA GLN A 160 32.58 -17.94 7.80
C GLN A 160 31.42 -18.89 7.45
N PRO A 161 31.04 -19.82 8.32
CA PRO A 161 29.92 -20.72 8.04
C PRO A 161 28.62 -19.94 7.86
N ALA A 162 27.83 -20.29 6.84
CA ALA A 162 26.44 -19.85 6.74
C ALA A 162 25.58 -20.64 7.74
N ASP A 163 24.58 -19.98 8.33
CA ASP A 163 23.44 -20.70 8.91
C ASP A 163 22.72 -21.51 7.82
N ALA A 164 22.15 -22.66 8.18
CA ALA A 164 21.33 -23.46 7.28
C ALA A 164 20.15 -22.64 6.73
N VAL A 165 19.76 -22.93 5.49
CA VAL A 165 18.69 -22.25 4.76
C VAL A 165 17.63 -23.28 4.37
N ASN A 166 16.40 -23.13 4.86
CA ASN A 166 15.30 -24.06 4.65
C ASN A 166 14.14 -23.45 3.83
N GLY A 167 14.26 -22.18 3.41
CA GLY A 167 13.22 -21.47 2.66
C GLY A 167 13.03 -21.92 1.19
N ARG A 168 11.87 -21.58 0.62
CA ARG A 168 11.55 -21.76 -0.81
C ARG A 168 11.77 -20.41 -1.49
N PHE A 169 12.99 -20.19 -1.95
CA PHE A 169 13.35 -18.93 -2.61
C PHE A 169 13.15 -19.01 -4.11
N SER A 170 13.02 -17.85 -4.75
CA SER A 170 13.02 -17.73 -6.20
C SER A 170 14.27 -18.37 -6.81
N LYS A 171 14.14 -18.80 -8.08
CA LYS A 171 15.30 -19.21 -8.87
C LYS A 171 16.37 -18.11 -8.92
N ALA A 172 15.99 -16.84 -8.85
CA ALA A 172 16.93 -15.72 -8.74
C ALA A 172 17.81 -15.81 -7.50
N LEU A 173 17.22 -16.01 -6.30
CA LEU A 173 18.03 -16.14 -5.08
C LEU A 173 18.95 -17.38 -5.15
N THR A 174 18.47 -18.48 -5.76
CA THR A 174 19.33 -19.65 -6.01
C THR A 174 20.41 -19.40 -7.07
N HIS A 175 20.17 -18.50 -8.03
CA HIS A 175 21.09 -18.13 -9.12
C HIS A 175 22.20 -17.18 -8.64
N TYR A 176 21.90 -16.29 -7.70
CA TYR A 176 22.92 -15.52 -6.97
C TYR A 176 23.71 -16.39 -5.98
N ALA A 177 23.35 -17.69 -5.87
CA ALA A 177 23.98 -18.69 -5.03
C ALA A 177 24.22 -18.12 -3.63
N VAL A 178 23.15 -17.95 -2.83
CA VAL A 178 23.22 -17.51 -1.42
C VAL A 178 24.46 -18.16 -0.80
N PRO A 179 25.57 -17.42 -0.67
CA PRO A 179 26.85 -18.10 -0.53
C PRO A 179 26.85 -18.86 0.79
N ASN A 180 27.54 -19.99 0.83
CA ASN A 180 28.03 -20.53 2.09
C ASN A 180 28.88 -19.42 2.73
N GLY A 181 28.30 -18.72 3.71
CA GLY A 181 28.85 -17.50 4.24
C GLY A 181 27.89 -16.74 5.16
N LYS A 182 28.45 -16.06 6.16
CA LYS A 182 27.70 -15.13 7.02
C LYS A 182 27.39 -13.84 6.26
N ILE A 183 26.15 -13.36 6.32
CA ILE A 183 25.77 -12.04 5.79
C ILE A 183 26.36 -10.95 6.70
N ALA A 184 27.03 -9.96 6.13
CA ALA A 184 27.69 -8.92 6.89
C ALA A 184 26.69 -7.90 7.46
N SER A 185 26.98 -7.37 8.65
CA SER A 185 26.37 -6.13 9.17
C SER A 185 26.91 -4.90 8.44
N ILE A 186 26.23 -3.76 8.59
CA ILE A 186 26.72 -2.46 8.08
C ILE A 186 28.10 -2.13 8.66
N GLU A 187 28.28 -2.37 9.96
CA GLU A 187 29.53 -2.09 10.67
C GLU A 187 30.68 -2.97 10.17
N GLU A 188 30.41 -4.24 9.86
CA GLU A 188 31.39 -5.16 9.28
C GLU A 188 31.80 -4.75 7.86
N ILE A 189 30.85 -4.25 7.06
CA ILE A 189 31.13 -3.70 5.72
C ILE A 189 32.01 -2.45 5.82
N GLN A 190 31.66 -1.53 6.73
CA GLN A 190 32.45 -0.32 6.98
C GLN A 190 33.88 -0.65 7.44
N ALA A 191 34.04 -1.65 8.32
CA ALA A 191 35.35 -2.10 8.78
C ALA A 191 36.21 -2.64 7.63
N ALA A 192 35.65 -3.47 6.74
CA ALA A 192 36.36 -4.01 5.59
C ALA A 192 36.81 -2.91 4.59
N ILE A 193 35.97 -1.89 4.39
CA ILE A 193 36.28 -0.75 3.52
C ILE A 193 37.34 0.15 4.15
N LYS A 194 37.21 0.42 5.46
CA LYS A 194 38.21 1.18 6.20
C LYS A 194 39.59 0.53 6.13
N GLU A 195 39.68 -0.79 6.32
CA GLU A 195 40.95 -1.53 6.20
C GLU A 195 41.60 -1.36 4.82
N TRP A 196 40.79 -1.33 3.76
CA TRP A 196 41.30 -1.08 2.40
C TRP A 196 41.79 0.36 2.24
N TYR A 197 41.04 1.35 2.73
CA TYR A 197 41.47 2.75 2.66
C TYR A 197 42.72 3.04 3.50
N ASP A 198 42.87 2.42 4.68
CA ASP A 198 44.07 2.56 5.51
C ASP A 198 45.34 2.09 4.76
N ARG A 199 45.21 1.09 3.89
CA ARG A 199 46.29 0.62 2.99
C ARG A 199 46.41 1.42 1.68
N ASN A 200 45.37 2.17 1.31
CA ASN A 200 45.26 2.89 0.05
C ASN A 200 44.80 4.35 0.30
N PRO A 201 45.54 5.15 1.10
CA PRO A 201 45.07 6.45 1.57
C PRO A 201 44.82 7.46 0.43
N ASP A 202 45.48 7.28 -0.72
CA ASP A 202 45.33 8.16 -1.89
C ASP A 202 43.91 8.19 -2.50
N TYR A 203 43.06 7.24 -2.14
CA TYR A 203 41.66 7.15 -2.61
C TYR A 203 40.65 7.89 -1.71
N LEU A 204 41.08 8.45 -0.58
CA LEU A 204 40.25 9.21 0.35
C LEU A 204 40.19 10.74 0.07
N ASP A 205 40.97 11.28 -0.88
CA ASP A 205 41.29 12.73 -0.95
C ASP A 205 40.49 13.49 -2.05
N LYS A 206 39.73 14.59 -1.84
CA LYS A 206 40.09 15.98 -1.39
C LYS A 206 38.84 16.85 -1.01
N PRO A 207 39.00 18.18 -0.80
CA PRO A 207 38.81 18.86 0.48
C PRO A 207 37.39 18.75 1.01
N LYS A 208 37.27 18.94 2.33
CA LYS A 208 36.00 19.11 3.02
C LYS A 208 35.03 19.93 2.15
N ASP A 209 33.79 19.43 2.01
CA ASP A 209 32.71 20.27 1.45
C ASP A 209 32.61 21.59 2.25
N PRO A 210 31.84 22.61 1.82
CA PRO A 210 31.66 23.84 2.61
C PRO A 210 31.18 23.63 4.05
N LYS A 211 30.81 22.39 4.42
CA LYS A 211 30.32 21.95 5.74
C LYS A 211 31.32 21.06 6.48
N GLY A 212 32.54 20.88 5.99
CA GLY A 212 33.59 20.19 6.74
C GLY A 212 33.70 18.67 6.53
N LYS A 213 32.93 18.04 5.63
CA LYS A 213 32.87 16.57 5.50
C LYS A 213 33.91 16.00 4.51
N PRO A 214 34.71 14.98 4.90
CA PRO A 214 35.51 14.22 3.94
C PRO A 214 34.61 13.55 2.90
N LYS A 215 35.05 13.46 1.64
CA LYS A 215 34.45 12.62 0.62
C LYS A 215 35.54 11.77 -0.02
N GLY A 216 35.27 10.49 -0.25
CA GLY A 216 36.13 9.65 -1.08
C GLY A 216 36.38 10.29 -2.46
N ASN A 217 37.51 9.96 -3.09
CA ASN A 217 37.86 10.48 -4.39
C ASN A 217 37.06 9.74 -5.49
N ASP A 218 35.81 10.16 -5.73
CA ASP A 218 34.89 9.53 -6.70
C ASP A 218 35.56 9.31 -8.07
N ALA A 219 36.28 10.31 -8.58
CA ALA A 219 36.99 10.22 -9.86
C ALA A 219 38.06 9.12 -9.86
N LYS A 220 38.89 9.03 -8.81
CA LYS A 220 39.89 7.97 -8.68
C LYS A 220 39.25 6.60 -8.47
N LEU A 221 38.22 6.48 -7.64
CA LEU A 221 37.53 5.21 -7.39
C LEU A 221 36.85 4.68 -8.66
N ARG A 222 36.24 5.55 -9.48
CA ARG A 222 35.69 5.18 -10.78
C ARG A 222 36.77 4.72 -11.76
N LYS A 223 37.92 5.41 -11.78
CA LYS A 223 39.06 5.00 -12.59
C LYS A 223 39.54 3.61 -12.18
N PHE A 224 39.77 3.39 -10.88
CA PHE A 224 40.16 2.10 -10.31
C PHE A 224 39.15 1.01 -10.63
N HIS A 225 37.84 1.29 -10.49
CA HIS A 225 36.78 0.36 -10.85
C HIS A 225 36.91 -0.10 -12.32
N ALA A 226 37.09 0.84 -13.24
CA ALA A 226 37.14 0.57 -14.68
C ALA A 226 38.48 -0.04 -15.18
N GLU A 227 39.52 -0.08 -14.35
CA GLU A 227 40.85 -0.61 -14.73
C GLU A 227 40.78 -2.06 -15.22
N GLY A 228 41.70 -2.43 -16.11
CA GLY A 228 41.81 -3.80 -16.62
C GLY A 228 40.57 -4.29 -17.39
N GLY A 229 39.79 -3.38 -17.98
CA GLY A 229 38.54 -3.72 -18.68
C GLY A 229 37.38 -3.98 -17.72
N TRP A 230 37.16 -3.08 -16.76
CA TRP A 230 36.14 -3.18 -15.70
C TRP A 230 36.36 -4.30 -14.67
N LEU A 231 37.63 -4.61 -14.38
CA LEU A 231 38.01 -5.64 -13.42
C LEU A 231 38.75 -5.09 -12.19
N GLY A 232 39.17 -3.83 -12.19
CA GLY A 232 39.96 -3.27 -11.09
C GLY A 232 39.26 -3.33 -9.72
N TRP A 233 37.92 -3.26 -9.69
CA TRP A 233 37.11 -3.46 -8.48
C TRP A 233 37.35 -4.81 -7.77
N LYS A 234 37.82 -5.84 -8.48
CA LYS A 234 38.20 -7.14 -7.88
C LYS A 234 39.40 -7.04 -6.95
N ASN A 235 40.20 -5.97 -7.07
CA ASN A 235 41.33 -5.67 -6.19
C ASN A 235 40.93 -4.80 -4.98
N GLY A 236 39.63 -4.55 -4.79
CA GLY A 236 39.06 -3.86 -3.63
C GLY A 236 39.04 -4.70 -2.34
N PRO A 237 38.29 -4.26 -1.30
CA PRO A 237 38.04 -5.07 -0.12
C PRO A 237 37.52 -6.45 -0.51
N ARG A 238 38.09 -7.51 0.08
CA ARG A 238 37.75 -8.91 -0.24
C ARG A 238 36.26 -9.20 -0.07
N LEU A 239 35.59 -8.55 0.89
CA LEU A 239 34.15 -8.66 1.11
C LEU A 239 33.35 -8.17 -0.11
N LEU A 240 33.71 -7.00 -0.67
CA LEU A 240 33.04 -6.45 -1.85
C LEU A 240 33.41 -7.20 -3.13
N ALA A 241 34.69 -7.55 -3.31
CA ALA A 241 35.16 -8.29 -4.49
C ALA A 241 34.49 -9.67 -4.65
N ASN A 242 34.05 -10.26 -3.52
CA ASN A 242 33.36 -11.54 -3.47
C ASN A 242 31.82 -11.44 -3.51
N CYS A 243 31.26 -10.23 -3.52
CA CYS A 243 29.82 -10.03 -3.58
C CYS A 243 29.24 -10.66 -4.85
N PRO A 244 28.25 -11.58 -4.74
CA PRO A 244 27.70 -12.30 -5.88
C PRO A 244 26.78 -11.43 -6.74
N PHE A 245 26.40 -10.24 -6.26
CA PHE A 245 25.46 -9.36 -6.94
C PHE A 245 26.12 -8.41 -7.94
N TYR A 246 27.42 -8.13 -7.78
CA TYR A 246 28.13 -7.34 -8.79
C TYR A 246 28.21 -8.11 -10.11
N GLY A 247 27.80 -7.44 -11.19
CA GLY A 247 28.04 -7.89 -12.56
C GLY A 247 29.54 -8.02 -12.85
N GLY A 248 29.87 -8.57 -14.04
CA GLY A 248 31.28 -8.65 -14.48
C GLY A 248 31.98 -7.29 -14.54
N ASP A 249 31.19 -6.22 -14.69
CA ASP A 249 31.61 -4.83 -14.71
C ASP A 249 31.60 -4.16 -13.32
N GLY A 250 31.32 -4.87 -12.23
CA GLY A 250 31.29 -4.31 -10.87
C GLY A 250 30.08 -3.44 -10.55
N TRP A 251 29.00 -3.51 -11.35
CA TRP A 251 27.75 -2.80 -11.08
C TRP A 251 26.72 -3.69 -10.35
N LEU A 252 25.97 -3.11 -9.41
CA LEU A 252 24.88 -3.80 -8.74
C LEU A 252 23.67 -3.97 -9.68
N PRO A 253 22.75 -4.91 -9.41
CA PRO A 253 21.67 -5.25 -10.34
C PRO A 253 20.74 -4.07 -10.65
N ALA A 254 20.53 -3.15 -9.70
CA ALA A 254 19.72 -1.94 -9.91
C ALA A 254 20.37 -0.93 -10.88
N ARG A 255 21.68 -1.08 -11.18
CA ARG A 255 22.48 -0.23 -12.09
C ARG A 255 22.45 1.27 -11.79
N THR A 256 22.15 1.63 -10.55
CA THR A 256 22.32 2.98 -10.01
C THR A 256 23.64 3.13 -9.26
N HIS A 257 24.20 2.01 -8.78
CA HIS A 257 25.38 1.94 -7.93
C HIS A 257 26.33 0.84 -8.41
N GLY A 258 27.63 1.10 -8.27
CA GLY A 258 28.68 0.13 -8.54
C GLY A 258 29.65 0.05 -7.37
N TRP A 259 30.72 -0.73 -7.54
CA TRP A 259 31.73 -0.89 -6.50
C TRP A 259 32.26 0.46 -5.97
N TYR A 260 32.54 1.42 -6.85
CA TYR A 260 33.05 2.74 -6.47
C TYR A 260 32.10 3.52 -5.54
N SER A 261 30.78 3.37 -5.70
CA SER A 261 29.81 4.05 -4.86
C SER A 261 29.65 3.34 -3.52
N THR A 262 29.65 2.00 -3.50
CA THR A 262 29.65 1.23 -2.25
C THR A 262 30.85 1.58 -1.36
N MET A 263 32.03 1.78 -1.96
CA MET A 263 33.23 2.24 -1.24
C MET A 263 33.06 3.62 -0.57
N GLN A 264 32.19 4.48 -1.11
CA GLN A 264 31.92 5.82 -0.58
C GLN A 264 30.76 5.81 0.43
N GLU A 265 29.70 5.05 0.14
CA GLU A 265 28.51 4.94 0.99
C GLU A 265 28.84 4.39 2.37
N TYR A 266 29.71 3.38 2.40
CA TYR A 266 30.13 2.65 3.60
C TYR A 266 31.51 3.08 4.10
N ASP A 267 31.94 4.31 3.83
CA ASP A 267 33.23 4.84 4.31
C ASP A 267 33.28 5.13 5.83
N GLY A 268 32.12 5.05 6.50
CA GLY A 268 31.97 5.30 7.95
C GLY A 268 31.85 6.77 8.34
N SER A 269 31.89 7.71 7.40
CA SER A 269 31.81 9.16 7.67
C SER A 269 30.39 9.63 8.06
N THR A 270 29.38 8.83 7.76
CA THR A 270 27.99 9.00 8.24
C THR A 270 27.46 7.64 8.67
N TYR A 271 27.01 7.54 9.92
CA TYR A 271 26.34 6.36 10.45
C TYR A 271 25.50 6.75 11.66
N PHE A 272 24.17 6.73 11.51
CA PHE A 272 23.25 7.02 12.62
C PHE A 272 21.89 6.34 12.42
N PRO A 273 21.17 6.01 13.51
CA PRO A 273 19.84 5.41 13.41
C PRO A 273 18.81 6.44 12.89
N TYR A 274 18.06 6.05 11.86
CA TYR A 274 16.95 6.84 11.33
C TYR A 274 15.89 5.94 10.71
N GLU A 275 14.65 6.08 11.16
CA GLU A 275 13.51 5.38 10.57
C GLU A 275 12.63 6.42 9.88
N ALA A 276 12.43 6.27 8.59
CA ALA A 276 11.62 7.18 7.78
C ALA A 276 10.12 6.85 7.97
N GLY A 277 9.64 6.84 9.21
CA GLY A 277 8.26 6.55 9.60
C GLY A 277 7.43 5.66 8.69
N TYR A 278 7.56 4.34 8.88
CA TYR A 278 6.75 3.37 8.14
C TYR A 278 5.25 3.56 8.38
N SER A 279 4.41 3.12 7.44
CA SER A 279 2.95 3.03 7.59
C SER A 279 2.53 1.56 7.39
N MET A 280 1.44 1.14 8.02
CA MET A 280 0.91 -0.22 7.92
C MET A 280 -0.61 -0.21 8.04
N GLY A 281 -1.26 -1.20 7.44
CA GLY A 281 -2.70 -1.43 7.54
C GLY A 281 -3.46 -1.31 6.22
N TYR A 282 -2.79 -0.87 5.14
CA TYR A 282 -3.41 -0.84 3.83
C TYR A 282 -3.80 -2.25 3.35
N HIS A 283 -5.00 -2.36 2.78
CA HIS A 283 -5.56 -3.58 2.22
C HIS A 283 -6.25 -3.24 0.90
N VAL A 284 -5.97 -4.03 -0.15
CA VAL A 284 -6.80 -4.03 -1.35
C VAL A 284 -8.15 -4.67 -1.04
N ASN A 285 -9.17 -3.82 -0.88
CA ASN A 285 -10.58 -4.21 -0.79
C ASN A 285 -11.33 -3.67 -2.01
N VAL A 286 -11.34 -4.45 -3.10
CA VAL A 286 -12.20 -4.15 -4.25
C VAL A 286 -13.63 -4.45 -3.85
N ARG A 287 -14.42 -3.38 -3.75
CA ARG A 287 -15.87 -3.43 -3.51
C ARG A 287 -16.61 -3.16 -4.81
N LEU A 288 -17.65 -3.93 -5.07
CA LEU A 288 -18.51 -3.74 -6.23
C LEU A 288 -19.96 -3.58 -5.79
N ARG A 289 -20.57 -2.49 -6.27
CA ARG A 289 -22.01 -2.24 -6.24
C ARG A 289 -22.65 -2.51 -7.61
N PRO A 290 -23.98 -2.68 -7.68
CA PRO A 290 -24.71 -2.65 -8.95
C PRO A 290 -24.33 -1.43 -9.80
N GLY A 291 -23.98 -1.62 -11.07
CA GLY A 291 -23.53 -0.54 -11.96
C GLY A 291 -22.08 -0.07 -11.76
N GLU A 292 -21.34 -0.65 -10.81
CA GLU A 292 -19.93 -0.35 -10.56
C GLU A 292 -19.00 -1.34 -11.28
N LYS A 293 -17.92 -0.80 -11.84
CA LYS A 293 -16.95 -1.52 -12.66
C LYS A 293 -15.54 -1.02 -12.38
N LEU A 294 -14.64 -1.95 -12.10
CA LEU A 294 -13.21 -1.67 -11.99
C LEU A 294 -12.46 -2.28 -13.17
N ILE A 295 -11.74 -1.43 -13.90
CA ILE A 295 -10.84 -1.79 -15.00
C ILE A 295 -9.41 -1.54 -14.52
N ARG A 296 -8.54 -2.55 -14.60
CA ARG A 296 -7.11 -2.42 -14.34
C ARG A 296 -6.35 -2.77 -15.60
N ASN A 297 -5.53 -1.85 -16.11
CA ASN A 297 -4.79 -2.06 -17.35
C ASN A 297 -3.30 -2.27 -17.08
N TRP A 298 -2.69 -3.16 -17.86
CA TRP A 298 -1.23 -3.27 -17.94
C TRP A 298 -0.61 -2.15 -18.79
N SER A 299 -1.42 -1.23 -19.32
CA SER A 299 -0.98 -0.02 -20.01
C SER A 299 -1.00 1.20 -19.09
N ASN A 300 -0.36 2.28 -19.54
CA ASN A 300 -0.32 3.57 -18.87
C ASN A 300 -0.71 4.66 -19.87
N LYS A 301 -1.56 5.61 -19.46
CA LYS A 301 -2.02 6.77 -20.25
C LYS A 301 -1.12 8.01 -20.08
N GLY A 302 0.09 7.85 -19.52
CA GLY A 302 0.96 8.94 -19.07
C GLY A 302 0.57 9.51 -17.70
N LEU A 303 -0.36 8.88 -16.97
CA LEU A 303 -0.84 9.38 -15.68
C LEU A 303 -0.13 8.70 -14.51
N PHE A 304 0.20 9.51 -13.51
CA PHE A 304 0.80 9.05 -12.26
C PHE A 304 0.54 10.05 -11.13
N VAL A 305 0.70 9.63 -9.88
CA VAL A 305 0.30 10.37 -8.67
C VAL A 305 0.95 11.76 -8.50
N ASN A 306 2.12 11.99 -9.11
CA ASN A 306 2.84 13.27 -9.07
C ASN A 306 2.81 14.04 -10.40
N MET A 307 1.86 13.73 -11.29
CA MET A 307 1.72 14.38 -12.59
C MET A 307 1.39 15.89 -12.54
N ASP A 308 1.08 16.43 -11.36
CA ASP A 308 0.87 17.86 -11.11
C ASP A 308 2.18 18.63 -10.82
N GLY A 309 3.34 17.95 -10.88
CA GLY A 309 4.66 18.56 -10.67
C GLY A 309 5.05 18.77 -9.21
N THR A 310 4.24 18.32 -8.24
CA THR A 310 4.55 18.47 -6.81
C THR A 310 5.52 17.41 -6.27
N GLY A 311 5.78 16.37 -7.07
CA GLY A 311 6.81 15.35 -6.84
C GLY A 311 7.56 15.03 -8.13
N GLY A 312 8.49 14.08 -8.09
CA GLY A 312 9.28 13.73 -9.27
C GLY A 312 8.59 12.75 -10.21
N VAL A 313 9.03 12.73 -11.47
CA VAL A 313 8.55 11.80 -12.50
C VAL A 313 9.30 10.46 -12.33
N PRO A 314 8.61 9.34 -12.11
CA PRO A 314 9.29 8.06 -11.98
C PRO A 314 9.83 7.59 -13.34
N GLY A 315 11.09 7.15 -13.37
CA GLY A 315 11.74 6.60 -14.56
C GLY A 315 11.03 5.34 -15.09
N SER A 316 10.33 4.62 -14.21
CA SER A 316 9.54 3.43 -14.50
C SER A 316 8.42 3.63 -15.53
N LEU A 317 7.98 4.87 -15.78
CA LEU A 317 7.03 5.20 -16.86
C LEU A 317 7.57 4.89 -18.26
N LYS A 318 8.90 4.91 -18.43
CA LYS A 318 9.58 4.66 -19.71
C LYS A 318 10.37 3.35 -19.72
N ALA A 319 10.31 2.60 -18.62
CA ALA A 319 11.06 1.36 -18.47
C ALA A 319 10.40 0.19 -19.20
N THR A 320 11.23 -0.79 -19.55
CA THR A 320 10.77 -2.09 -20.07
C THR A 320 11.33 -3.19 -19.19
N ILE A 321 10.45 -4.00 -18.61
CA ILE A 321 10.84 -5.14 -17.77
C ILE A 321 11.76 -6.08 -18.56
N GLY A 322 12.85 -6.51 -17.92
CA GLY A 322 13.86 -7.38 -18.54
C GLY A 322 14.93 -6.66 -19.37
N ARG A 323 14.91 -5.31 -19.44
CA ARG A 323 15.92 -4.52 -20.16
C ARG A 323 16.58 -3.45 -19.26
N GLY A 324 17.81 -3.04 -19.61
CA GLY A 324 18.53 -1.98 -18.90
C GLY A 324 18.62 -2.24 -17.39
N ASN A 325 18.25 -1.25 -16.57
CA ASN A 325 18.26 -1.33 -15.11
C ASN A 325 17.19 -2.29 -14.54
N TRP A 326 16.32 -2.83 -15.40
CA TRP A 326 15.20 -3.73 -15.04
C TRP A 326 15.44 -5.16 -15.53
N ALA A 327 16.67 -5.47 -15.97
CA ALA A 327 17.04 -6.80 -16.45
C ALA A 327 16.89 -7.89 -15.38
N TYR A 328 16.98 -7.53 -14.10
CA TYR A 328 16.84 -8.47 -12.99
C TYR A 328 15.39 -8.92 -12.77
N CYS A 329 14.38 -8.10 -13.10
CA CYS A 329 12.98 -8.28 -12.69
C CYS A 329 12.40 -9.62 -13.15
N THR A 330 12.71 -10.06 -14.37
CA THR A 330 12.23 -11.35 -14.91
C THR A 330 12.78 -12.54 -14.13
N LYS A 331 13.97 -12.43 -13.53
CA LYS A 331 14.53 -13.47 -12.66
C LYS A 331 13.72 -13.61 -11.36
N PHE A 332 13.08 -12.53 -10.89
CA PHE A 332 12.18 -12.50 -9.73
C PHE A 332 10.70 -12.68 -10.12
N GLY A 333 10.45 -13.29 -11.28
CA GLY A 333 9.12 -13.70 -11.72
C GLY A 333 8.19 -12.54 -12.10
N ASP A 334 8.75 -11.40 -12.49
CA ASP A 334 7.95 -10.30 -13.04
C ASP A 334 7.48 -10.65 -14.46
N LEU A 335 6.15 -10.61 -14.63
CA LEU A 335 5.45 -10.88 -15.88
C LEU A 335 4.84 -9.61 -16.48
N ALA A 336 4.92 -8.47 -15.78
CA ALA A 336 4.36 -7.22 -16.25
C ALA A 336 5.20 -6.62 -17.39
N PRO A 337 4.60 -5.86 -18.32
CA PRO A 337 5.33 -5.15 -19.36
C PRO A 337 6.07 -3.91 -18.82
N GLY A 338 5.60 -3.36 -17.70
CA GLY A 338 6.15 -2.20 -17.00
C GLY A 338 5.83 -2.25 -15.51
N ARG A 339 5.76 -1.09 -14.87
CA ARG A 339 5.46 -0.99 -13.43
C ARG A 339 4.24 -0.15 -13.11
N VAL A 340 4.07 0.97 -13.81
CA VAL A 340 2.98 1.93 -13.58
C VAL A 340 1.79 1.60 -14.47
N GLY A 341 0.69 1.10 -13.90
CA GLY A 341 -0.57 0.86 -14.61
C GLY A 341 -1.58 1.97 -14.36
N ASN A 342 -2.43 2.24 -15.35
CA ASN A 342 -3.64 3.03 -15.14
C ASN A 342 -4.88 2.18 -15.31
N GLY A 343 -5.90 2.48 -14.52
CA GLY A 343 -7.20 1.83 -14.57
C GLY A 343 -8.32 2.85 -14.57
N GLU A 344 -9.56 2.35 -14.56
CA GLU A 344 -10.74 3.16 -14.36
C GLU A 344 -11.66 2.54 -13.31
N LEU A 345 -12.19 3.37 -12.41
CA LEU A 345 -13.32 3.02 -11.57
C LEU A 345 -14.54 3.79 -12.08
N ILE A 346 -15.53 3.05 -12.56
CA ILE A 346 -16.76 3.59 -13.15
C ILE A 346 -17.92 3.16 -12.27
N TYR A 347 -18.79 4.10 -11.92
CA TYR A 347 -20.03 3.80 -11.22
C TYR A 347 -21.19 4.49 -11.93
N ASN A 348 -21.95 3.71 -12.70
CA ASN A 348 -23.22 4.14 -13.26
C ASN A 348 -24.30 3.83 -12.23
N VAL A 349 -24.67 4.82 -11.42
CA VAL A 349 -25.54 4.60 -10.26
C VAL A 349 -26.92 4.16 -10.73
N PRO A 350 -27.36 2.93 -10.40
CA PRO A 350 -28.70 2.49 -10.78
C PRO A 350 -29.73 3.31 -10.02
N LEU A 351 -30.63 3.98 -10.74
CA LEU A 351 -31.77 4.68 -10.15
C LEU A 351 -32.96 3.72 -10.06
N ASP A 352 -32.75 2.64 -9.30
CA ASP A 352 -33.72 1.58 -9.01
C ASP A 352 -33.70 1.21 -7.52
N VAL A 353 -34.48 0.20 -7.13
CA VAL A 353 -34.64 -0.24 -5.74
C VAL A 353 -33.34 -0.65 -5.04
N SER A 354 -32.23 -0.85 -5.77
CA SER A 354 -30.91 -1.13 -5.18
C SER A 354 -30.21 0.11 -4.64
N LEU A 355 -30.60 1.32 -5.07
CA LEU A 355 -29.95 2.57 -4.67
C LEU A 355 -30.01 2.80 -3.16
N GLU A 356 -31.16 2.53 -2.54
CA GLU A 356 -31.33 2.69 -1.08
C GLU A 356 -30.36 1.81 -0.28
N ARG A 357 -29.95 0.65 -0.84
CA ARG A 357 -29.01 -0.29 -0.21
C ARG A 357 -27.53 0.06 -0.44
N THR A 358 -27.25 0.91 -1.41
CA THR A 358 -25.87 1.23 -1.86
C THR A 358 -25.47 2.68 -1.58
N ALA A 359 -26.45 3.54 -1.30
CA ALA A 359 -26.24 4.90 -0.85
C ALA A 359 -25.67 4.92 0.57
N TRP A 360 -24.77 5.87 0.82
CA TRP A 360 -24.30 6.19 2.18
C TRP A 360 -25.42 6.80 3.03
N ARG A 361 -26.32 7.55 2.38
CA ARG A 361 -27.51 8.14 2.98
C ARG A 361 -28.61 8.26 1.93
N PHE A 362 -29.82 7.84 2.27
CA PHE A 362 -31.00 7.93 1.41
C PHE A 362 -32.17 8.44 2.24
N GLU A 363 -32.47 9.74 2.17
CA GLU A 363 -33.50 10.36 3.00
C GLU A 363 -34.46 11.21 2.18
N ASN A 364 -35.76 11.04 2.44
CA ASN A 364 -36.83 11.75 1.74
C ASN A 364 -36.73 11.63 0.22
N LEU A 365 -36.40 10.43 -0.27
CA LEU A 365 -36.27 10.13 -1.69
C LEU A 365 -37.22 9.00 -2.09
N SER A 366 -37.62 9.01 -3.35
CA SER A 366 -38.39 7.95 -3.98
C SER A 366 -38.02 7.83 -5.45
N LEU A 367 -38.33 6.68 -6.04
CA LEU A 367 -38.06 6.38 -7.44
C LEU A 367 -39.38 6.33 -8.20
N GLU A 368 -39.52 7.20 -9.19
CA GLU A 368 -40.72 7.31 -10.02
C GLU A 368 -40.31 7.13 -11.48
N ALA A 369 -40.71 6.00 -12.09
CA ALA A 369 -40.38 5.67 -13.48
C ALA A 369 -38.87 5.83 -13.83
N GLY A 370 -37.99 5.35 -12.95
CA GLY A 370 -36.52 5.44 -13.13
C GLY A 370 -35.91 6.80 -12.84
N THR A 371 -36.70 7.76 -12.35
CA THR A 371 -36.21 9.08 -11.91
C THR A 371 -36.22 9.16 -10.39
N LEU A 372 -35.09 9.54 -9.79
CA LEU A 372 -35.00 9.82 -8.37
C LEU A 372 -35.61 11.18 -8.06
N ARG A 373 -36.55 11.25 -7.11
CA ARG A 373 -37.27 12.46 -6.71
C ARG A 373 -37.34 12.60 -5.20
N ALA A 374 -37.61 13.82 -4.74
CA ALA A 374 -37.99 14.02 -3.34
C ALA A 374 -39.35 13.35 -3.07
N LYS A 375 -39.45 12.56 -1.99
CA LYS A 375 -40.68 11.85 -1.61
C LYS A 375 -41.75 12.83 -1.08
N ASP A 376 -41.32 13.75 -0.23
CA ASP A 376 -42.07 14.92 0.24
C ASP A 376 -41.43 16.17 -0.37
N ASP A 377 -42.14 16.85 -1.26
CA ASP A 377 -41.66 17.99 -2.04
C ASP A 377 -41.51 19.28 -1.21
N THR A 378 -42.04 19.29 0.02
CA THR A 378 -41.86 20.37 0.99
C THR A 378 -40.54 20.22 1.77
N LYS A 379 -39.94 19.03 1.74
CA LYS A 379 -38.67 18.72 2.38
C LYS A 379 -37.60 18.48 1.32
N GLN A 380 -36.34 18.60 1.75
CA GLN A 380 -35.21 18.32 0.87
C GLN A 380 -34.99 16.80 0.79
N GLY A 381 -34.84 16.26 -0.42
CA GLY A 381 -34.33 14.91 -0.61
C GLY A 381 -32.80 14.90 -0.49
N ILE A 382 -32.24 13.92 0.22
CA ILE A 382 -30.80 13.82 0.48
C ILE A 382 -30.30 12.46 0.02
N LEU A 383 -29.44 12.47 -1.01
CA LEU A 383 -28.66 11.31 -1.44
C LEU A 383 -27.20 11.56 -1.09
N GLU A 384 -26.58 10.68 -0.32
CA GLU A 384 -25.12 10.67 -0.15
C GLU A 384 -24.53 9.40 -0.78
N ILE A 385 -23.54 9.57 -1.64
CA ILE A 385 -22.78 8.48 -2.26
C ILE A 385 -21.34 8.55 -1.76
N ARG A 386 -20.83 7.42 -1.28
CA ARG A 386 -19.43 7.22 -0.98
C ARG A 386 -18.72 6.60 -2.20
N ASN A 387 -17.50 7.05 -2.50
CA ASN A 387 -16.72 6.59 -3.65
C ASN A 387 -15.33 6.08 -3.22
N PRO A 388 -15.27 4.90 -2.57
CA PRO A 388 -14.01 4.32 -2.15
C PRO A 388 -13.30 3.58 -3.28
N CYS A 389 -11.98 3.62 -3.30
CA CYS A 389 -11.14 2.87 -4.21
C CYS A 389 -9.92 2.34 -3.47
N SER A 390 -9.50 1.11 -3.80
CA SER A 390 -8.22 0.58 -3.31
C SER A 390 -7.03 1.27 -3.97
N TYR A 391 -7.22 1.91 -5.13
CA TYR A 391 -6.17 2.51 -5.93
C TYR A 391 -6.28 4.03 -5.91
N VAL A 392 -5.14 4.72 -6.02
CA VAL A 392 -5.11 6.18 -5.90
C VAL A 392 -5.84 6.83 -7.09
N TYR A 393 -6.74 7.77 -6.79
CA TYR A 393 -7.38 8.59 -7.82
C TYR A 393 -6.41 9.61 -8.43
N LEU A 394 -6.48 9.76 -9.76
CA LEU A 394 -5.69 10.71 -10.53
C LEU A 394 -6.56 11.81 -11.17
N ARG A 395 -7.70 11.42 -11.74
CA ARG A 395 -8.69 12.30 -12.38
C ARG A 395 -10.08 11.74 -12.13
N GLY A 396 -11.10 12.59 -12.15
CA GLY A 396 -12.46 12.10 -12.06
C GLY A 396 -13.51 13.12 -12.44
N GLU A 397 -14.66 12.61 -12.85
CA GLU A 397 -15.83 13.37 -13.28
C GLU A 397 -17.09 12.74 -12.67
N MET A 398 -18.03 13.59 -12.29
CA MET A 398 -19.41 13.22 -11.98
C MET A 398 -20.31 13.71 -13.11
N THR A 399 -21.18 12.84 -13.62
CA THR A 399 -22.22 13.18 -14.58
C THR A 399 -23.60 12.99 -13.93
N LEU A 400 -24.54 13.88 -14.25
CA LEU A 400 -25.92 13.74 -13.79
C LEU A 400 -26.87 14.43 -14.75
N ASP A 401 -28.06 13.87 -14.96
CA ASP A 401 -29.15 14.52 -15.68
C ASP A 401 -30.23 14.94 -14.70
N ALA A 402 -30.38 16.25 -14.51
CA ALA A 402 -31.33 16.81 -13.57
C ALA A 402 -32.62 17.21 -14.28
N THR A 403 -33.76 16.86 -13.69
CA THR A 403 -35.03 17.55 -13.96
C THR A 403 -35.20 18.61 -12.89
N VAL A 404 -35.36 19.88 -13.28
CA VAL A 404 -35.60 20.99 -12.33
C VAL A 404 -36.89 21.69 -12.71
N ALA A 405 -37.89 21.59 -11.84
CA ALA A 405 -39.15 22.30 -12.00
C ALA A 405 -39.05 23.76 -11.52
N GLN A 406 -40.09 24.56 -11.76
CA GLN A 406 -40.13 25.95 -11.32
C GLN A 406 -39.92 26.07 -9.80
N GLY A 407 -38.95 26.89 -9.38
CA GLY A 407 -38.58 27.06 -7.96
C GLY A 407 -37.77 25.88 -7.36
N GLY A 408 -37.45 24.87 -8.17
CA GLY A 408 -36.64 23.73 -7.78
C GLY A 408 -35.14 23.98 -7.89
N SER A 409 -34.34 23.10 -7.27
CA SER A 409 -32.88 23.07 -7.46
C SER A 409 -32.29 21.72 -7.10
N VAL A 410 -31.20 21.36 -7.78
CA VAL A 410 -30.29 20.28 -7.38
C VAL A 410 -28.97 20.88 -6.95
N ARG A 411 -28.53 20.60 -5.72
CA ARG A 411 -27.24 21.07 -5.20
C ARG A 411 -26.34 19.88 -4.92
N VAL A 412 -25.06 19.99 -5.27
CA VAL A 412 -24.06 18.93 -5.13
C VAL A 412 -22.96 19.43 -4.20
N PHE A 413 -22.67 18.66 -3.15
CA PHE A 413 -21.62 18.93 -2.19
C PHE A 413 -20.61 17.79 -2.18
N PHE A 414 -19.36 18.11 -1.87
CA PHE A 414 -18.24 17.20 -1.82
C PHE A 414 -17.60 17.21 -0.43
N SER A 415 -17.18 16.04 0.05
CA SER A 415 -16.41 15.85 1.27
C SER A 415 -15.25 14.89 1.02
N GLU A 416 -14.05 15.29 1.43
CA GLU A 416 -12.83 14.44 1.41
C GLU A 416 -12.47 13.88 2.79
N ASN A 417 -13.14 14.33 3.85
CA ASN A 417 -12.81 14.02 5.23
C ASN A 417 -13.98 13.31 5.95
N ASN A 418 -14.48 12.24 5.35
CA ASN A 418 -15.51 11.40 5.97
C ASN A 418 -16.82 12.14 6.33
N GLY A 419 -17.22 13.12 5.51
CA GLY A 419 -18.48 13.85 5.70
C GLY A 419 -18.47 14.86 6.85
N LEU A 420 -17.30 15.16 7.43
CA LEU A 420 -17.16 16.16 8.48
C LEU A 420 -17.35 17.57 7.91
N ASP A 421 -16.69 17.87 6.79
CA ASP A 421 -16.84 19.12 6.06
C ASP A 421 -17.44 18.90 4.67
N TRP A 422 -18.24 19.88 4.22
CA TRP A 422 -18.92 19.85 2.93
C TRP A 422 -18.70 21.14 2.16
N THR A 423 -18.24 21.03 0.91
CA THR A 423 -18.11 22.17 -0.01
C THR A 423 -19.07 22.00 -1.17
N GLU A 424 -19.83 23.04 -1.53
CA GLU A 424 -20.69 23.01 -2.72
C GLU A 424 -19.83 23.01 -3.99
N VAL A 425 -20.08 22.04 -4.88
CA VAL A 425 -19.35 21.85 -6.15
C VAL A 425 -20.25 21.97 -7.37
N GLY A 426 -21.57 22.05 -7.17
CA GLY A 426 -22.51 22.26 -8.25
C GLY A 426 -23.86 22.75 -7.74
N LYS A 427 -24.45 23.70 -8.47
CA LYS A 427 -25.81 24.19 -8.26
C LYS A 427 -26.53 24.20 -9.62
N ILE A 428 -27.62 23.46 -9.72
CA ILE A 428 -28.33 23.20 -10.97
C ILE A 428 -29.77 23.69 -10.81
N GLU A 429 -30.09 24.74 -11.55
CA GLU A 429 -31.40 25.44 -11.50
C GLU A 429 -32.18 25.30 -12.82
N LYS A 430 -31.60 24.60 -13.81
CA LYS A 430 -32.21 24.30 -15.10
C LYS A 430 -31.99 22.84 -15.41
N SER A 431 -32.99 22.20 -16.00
CA SER A 431 -32.93 20.79 -16.41
C SER A 431 -31.79 20.50 -17.41
N GLY A 432 -31.47 19.21 -17.53
CA GLY A 432 -30.54 18.64 -18.49
C GLY A 432 -29.24 18.14 -17.86
N GLU A 433 -28.43 17.52 -18.71
CA GLU A 433 -27.17 16.90 -18.33
C GLU A 433 -26.14 17.93 -17.84
N ARG A 434 -25.44 17.57 -16.77
CA ARG A 434 -24.34 18.33 -16.19
C ARG A 434 -23.15 17.41 -15.93
N LYS A 435 -21.97 17.98 -16.11
CA LYS A 435 -20.68 17.36 -15.78
C LYS A 435 -19.97 18.22 -14.76
N ILE A 436 -19.41 17.59 -13.74
CA ILE A 436 -18.65 18.24 -12.67
C ILE A 436 -17.27 17.58 -12.62
N ASP A 437 -16.23 18.35 -12.94
CA ASP A 437 -14.84 17.90 -12.81
C ASP A 437 -14.45 17.83 -11.33
N LEU A 438 -14.04 16.63 -10.90
CA LEU A 438 -13.59 16.34 -9.54
C LEU A 438 -12.07 16.20 -9.45
N SER A 439 -11.34 16.24 -10.57
CA SER A 439 -9.93 15.82 -10.67
C SER A 439 -9.02 16.49 -9.64
N LYS A 440 -9.12 17.81 -9.46
CA LYS A 440 -8.30 18.54 -8.48
C LYS A 440 -8.60 18.18 -7.03
N ARG A 441 -9.84 17.74 -6.74
CA ARG A 441 -10.30 17.44 -5.38
C ARG A 441 -9.94 16.02 -4.95
N ILE A 442 -9.87 15.09 -5.91
CA ILE A 442 -9.65 13.67 -5.63
C ILE A 442 -8.22 13.21 -5.89
N LEU A 443 -7.36 14.01 -6.53
CA LEU A 443 -5.96 13.64 -6.75
C LEU A 443 -5.32 13.22 -5.42
N ARG A 444 -4.73 12.01 -5.37
CA ARG A 444 -4.15 11.38 -4.17
C ARG A 444 -5.14 10.91 -3.11
N ARG A 445 -6.43 10.85 -3.42
CA ARG A 445 -7.46 10.32 -2.51
C ARG A 445 -7.76 8.86 -2.84
N TYR A 446 -8.27 8.15 -1.83
CA TYR A 446 -8.76 6.78 -1.93
C TYR A 446 -10.26 6.70 -1.58
N ASP A 447 -10.82 7.78 -1.04
CA ASP A 447 -12.22 7.86 -0.64
C ASP A 447 -12.67 9.32 -0.67
N TYR A 448 -13.93 9.53 -0.98
CA TYR A 448 -14.63 10.80 -0.85
C TYR A 448 -16.14 10.56 -0.83
N ARG A 449 -16.90 11.55 -0.43
CA ARG A 449 -18.37 11.52 -0.42
C ARG A 449 -18.94 12.66 -1.24
N VAL A 450 -20.05 12.39 -1.91
CA VAL A 450 -20.87 13.38 -2.60
C VAL A 450 -22.26 13.37 -1.96
N ARG A 451 -22.77 14.57 -1.64
CA ARG A 451 -24.14 14.77 -1.19
C ARG A 451 -24.90 15.53 -2.27
N ILE A 452 -26.00 14.96 -2.72
CA ILE A 452 -26.93 15.60 -3.66
C ILE A 452 -28.21 15.94 -2.91
N LEU A 453 -28.61 17.20 -3.04
CA LEU A 453 -29.81 17.72 -2.44
C LEU A 453 -30.84 18.05 -3.51
N LEU A 454 -32.02 17.45 -3.42
CA LEU A 454 -33.15 17.69 -4.32
C LEU A 454 -34.18 18.57 -3.60
N LYS A 455 -34.55 19.71 -4.19
CA LYS A 455 -35.57 20.61 -3.64
C LYS A 455 -36.61 20.98 -4.70
N GLY A 456 -37.88 21.05 -4.28
CA GLY A 456 -39.00 21.51 -5.07
C GLY A 456 -39.72 20.38 -5.81
N ARG A 457 -41.04 20.51 -5.93
CA ARG A 457 -41.92 19.54 -6.58
C ARG A 457 -41.50 19.29 -8.02
N GLY A 458 -41.33 18.03 -8.41
CA GLY A 458 -40.94 17.65 -9.77
C GLY A 458 -39.43 17.80 -10.06
N THR A 459 -38.61 18.24 -9.09
CA THR A 459 -37.15 18.16 -9.19
C THR A 459 -36.68 16.73 -8.98
N GLY A 460 -35.72 16.27 -9.78
CA GLY A 460 -35.20 14.91 -9.70
C GLY A 460 -33.92 14.67 -10.50
N LEU A 461 -33.43 13.44 -10.47
CA LEU A 461 -32.31 12.95 -11.27
C LEU A 461 -32.76 11.78 -12.14
N ALA A 462 -32.49 11.85 -13.44
CA ALA A 462 -32.73 10.76 -14.39
C ALA A 462 -31.48 9.88 -14.59
N THR A 463 -30.29 10.44 -14.39
CA THR A 463 -29.02 9.69 -14.41
C THR A 463 -28.05 10.24 -13.37
N LEU A 464 -27.16 9.37 -12.90
CA LEU A 464 -26.02 9.73 -12.06
C LEU A 464 -24.86 8.78 -12.34
N GLY A 465 -23.68 9.33 -12.61
CA GLY A 465 -22.49 8.57 -12.96
C GLY A 465 -21.23 9.16 -12.35
N PHE A 466 -20.25 8.30 -12.09
CA PHE A 466 -18.90 8.68 -11.70
C PHE A 466 -17.89 7.93 -12.55
N ARG A 467 -16.85 8.61 -13.02
CA ARG A 467 -15.73 8.00 -13.75
C ARG A 467 -14.43 8.54 -13.20
N HIS A 468 -13.48 7.64 -12.95
CA HIS A 468 -12.18 8.00 -12.40
C HIS A 468 -11.05 7.33 -13.16
N ASP A 469 -9.96 8.05 -13.42
CA ASP A 469 -8.66 7.42 -13.71
C ASP A 469 -7.97 7.10 -12.37
N ILE A 470 -7.45 5.89 -12.27
CA ILE A 470 -6.69 5.41 -11.09
C ILE A 470 -5.27 4.97 -11.49
N GLN A 471 -4.34 5.01 -10.55
CA GLN A 471 -3.03 4.36 -10.70
C GLN A 471 -2.96 3.08 -9.88
N HIS A 472 -2.40 2.03 -10.46
CA HIS A 472 -2.05 0.79 -9.75
C HIS A 472 -0.68 0.27 -10.20
N SER A 473 -0.09 -0.62 -9.41
CA SER A 473 1.09 -1.38 -9.83
C SER A 473 0.68 -2.48 -10.80
N GLN A 474 1.46 -2.71 -11.85
CA GLN A 474 1.21 -3.78 -12.81
C GLN A 474 1.67 -5.16 -12.31
N ARG A 475 2.63 -5.18 -11.38
CA ARG A 475 3.32 -6.39 -10.91
C ARG A 475 2.44 -7.42 -10.20
N PRO A 476 1.50 -7.03 -9.32
CA PRO A 476 0.65 -7.99 -8.62
C PRO A 476 -0.61 -8.35 -9.40
N LEU A 477 -0.85 -7.75 -10.58
CA LEU A 477 -2.00 -8.14 -11.39
C LEU A 477 -1.86 -9.61 -11.83
N PRO A 478 -2.97 -10.37 -11.90
CA PRO A 478 -2.96 -11.81 -12.17
C PRO A 478 -2.70 -12.10 -13.65
N ALA A 479 -1.46 -11.90 -14.08
CA ALA A 479 -1.02 -12.12 -15.46
C ALA A 479 -1.15 -13.59 -15.87
N LEU A 480 -1.35 -13.78 -17.17
CA LEU A 480 -1.39 -15.08 -17.83
C LEU A 480 -0.02 -15.37 -18.48
N VAL A 481 0.30 -16.64 -18.67
CA VAL A 481 1.44 -17.09 -19.48
C VAL A 481 0.98 -18.08 -20.56
N ARG A 482 1.86 -18.40 -21.50
CA ARG A 482 1.61 -19.45 -22.50
C ARG A 482 1.21 -20.77 -21.82
N GLY A 483 0.22 -21.43 -22.37
CA GLY A 483 -0.35 -22.67 -21.86
C GLY A 483 -1.47 -22.42 -20.86
N LYS A 484 -1.71 -23.42 -20.01
CA LYS A 484 -2.80 -23.40 -19.03
C LYS A 484 -2.45 -22.50 -17.85
N ASN A 485 -3.38 -21.62 -17.48
CA ASN A 485 -3.33 -20.79 -16.27
C ASN A 485 -4.50 -21.18 -15.38
N THR A 486 -4.27 -21.26 -14.07
CA THR A 486 -5.32 -21.52 -13.09
C THR A 486 -5.71 -20.21 -12.43
N ILE A 487 -6.97 -19.81 -12.61
CA ILE A 487 -7.52 -18.58 -12.06
C ILE A 487 -8.37 -18.92 -10.86
N THR A 488 -8.13 -18.20 -9.76
CA THR A 488 -8.95 -18.28 -8.55
C THR A 488 -9.70 -16.97 -8.40
N PHE A 489 -11.03 -17.05 -8.44
CA PHE A 489 -11.90 -15.99 -8.00
C PHE A 489 -12.27 -16.21 -6.53
N SER A 490 -12.30 -15.13 -5.74
CA SER A 490 -12.87 -15.16 -4.41
C SER A 490 -13.44 -13.81 -3.97
N THR A 491 -14.38 -13.84 -3.04
CA THR A 491 -14.82 -12.69 -2.25
C THR A 491 -14.50 -12.93 -0.78
N GLY A 492 -14.39 -11.87 0.00
CA GLY A 492 -14.10 -11.95 1.44
C GLY A 492 -15.35 -11.66 2.29
N PRO A 493 -15.16 -11.48 3.61
CA PRO A 493 -16.21 -11.02 4.50
C PRO A 493 -16.86 -9.72 3.98
N PRO A 494 -18.15 -9.47 4.25
CA PRO A 494 -18.82 -8.23 3.90
C PRO A 494 -18.29 -7.08 4.76
N GLU A 495 -17.10 -6.58 4.43
CA GLU A 495 -16.37 -5.61 5.23
C GLU A 495 -16.08 -4.34 4.40
N GLY A 496 -16.28 -3.20 5.05
CA GLY A 496 -15.90 -1.87 4.59
C GLY A 496 -14.95 -1.22 5.58
N THR A 497 -14.45 -0.03 5.26
CA THR A 497 -13.51 0.70 6.13
C THR A 497 -13.87 2.18 6.13
N VAL A 498 -13.67 2.89 7.24
CA VAL A 498 -13.58 4.37 7.26
C VAL A 498 -12.18 4.70 7.78
N THR A 499 -11.41 5.48 7.02
CA THR A 499 -10.01 5.78 7.38
C THR A 499 -9.87 7.24 7.81
N ILE A 500 -9.17 7.46 8.92
CA ILE A 500 -8.61 8.76 9.29
C ILE A 500 -7.10 8.63 9.14
N GLU A 501 -6.55 9.33 8.15
CA GLU A 501 -5.12 9.44 7.90
C GLU A 501 -4.87 10.85 7.35
N GLY A 502 -4.36 11.73 8.21
CA GLY A 502 -4.04 13.11 7.85
C GLY A 502 -2.55 13.39 8.06
N ALA A 503 -1.95 14.17 7.18
CA ALA A 503 -0.56 14.58 7.34
C ALA A 503 -0.38 15.33 8.66
N SER A 504 0.61 14.91 9.43
CA SER A 504 0.96 15.59 10.68
C SER A 504 1.73 16.90 10.42
N ASP A 505 2.35 17.02 9.24
CA ASP A 505 2.95 18.26 8.76
C ASP A 505 1.90 19.16 8.08
N VAL A 506 1.48 20.19 8.81
CA VAL A 506 0.47 21.17 8.34
C VAL A 506 0.88 21.91 7.06
N ARG A 507 2.17 21.91 6.69
CA ARG A 507 2.66 22.50 5.43
C ARG A 507 2.17 21.74 4.19
N ASN A 508 1.66 20.52 4.37
CA ASN A 508 1.08 19.72 3.28
C ASN A 508 -0.37 20.09 2.95
N LYS A 509 -0.98 21.03 3.68
CA LYS A 509 -2.33 21.53 3.38
C LYS A 509 -2.40 22.01 1.93
N GLY A 510 -3.46 21.59 1.23
CA GLY A 510 -3.67 21.88 -0.19
C GLY A 510 -2.99 20.90 -1.16
N LYS A 511 -2.03 20.08 -0.69
CA LYS A 511 -1.50 18.91 -1.43
C LYS A 511 -2.20 17.63 -1.00
N GLN A 512 -2.55 17.55 0.28
CA GLN A 512 -3.20 16.43 0.95
C GLN A 512 -3.98 16.91 2.19
N LEU A 513 -4.87 16.08 2.71
CA LEU A 513 -5.50 16.29 4.02
C LEU A 513 -4.46 16.32 5.14
N ILE A 514 -4.62 17.26 6.06
CA ILE A 514 -3.82 17.35 7.28
C ILE A 514 -4.63 16.87 8.47
N TYR A 515 -3.94 16.54 9.56
CA TYR A 515 -4.56 15.94 10.74
C TYR A 515 -5.71 16.77 11.34
N THR A 516 -5.68 18.11 11.20
CA THR A 516 -6.73 19.01 11.69
C THR A 516 -8.02 18.95 10.87
N ASP A 517 -7.95 18.51 9.61
CA ASP A 517 -9.12 18.42 8.73
C ASP A 517 -10.08 17.31 9.20
N PHE A 518 -9.65 16.41 10.10
CA PHE A 518 -10.47 15.40 10.74
C PHE A 518 -11.00 15.81 12.12
N HIS A 519 -10.97 17.11 12.42
CA HIS A 519 -11.52 17.74 13.64
C HIS A 519 -11.09 17.05 14.95
N PRO A 520 -9.78 16.84 15.21
CA PRO A 520 -9.34 16.20 16.43
C PRO A 520 -9.63 17.04 17.67
N GLY A 521 -9.91 16.38 18.78
CA GLY A 521 -9.71 16.97 20.10
C GLY A 521 -8.21 17.03 20.41
N THR A 522 -7.71 18.14 20.94
CA THR A 522 -6.30 18.27 21.33
C THR A 522 -6.13 18.96 22.68
N ARG A 523 -5.16 18.49 23.47
CA ARG A 523 -4.71 19.13 24.72
C ARG A 523 -3.20 19.24 24.72
N ASN A 524 -2.65 20.42 24.98
CA ASN A 524 -1.19 20.65 25.06
C ASN A 524 -0.41 20.18 23.82
N ILE A 525 -1.00 20.22 22.62
CA ILE A 525 -0.33 19.93 21.35
C ILE A 525 -0.01 21.25 20.64
N LYS A 526 1.23 21.42 20.15
CA LYS A 526 1.70 22.65 19.52
C LYS A 526 2.52 22.37 18.27
N GLY A 527 2.20 23.06 17.17
CA GLY A 527 3.01 23.03 15.95
C GLY A 527 2.85 21.75 15.13
N PRO A 528 3.71 21.54 14.12
CA PRO A 528 3.63 20.37 13.24
C PRO A 528 3.99 19.08 13.98
N MET A 529 3.62 17.93 13.39
CA MET A 529 3.97 16.59 13.88
C MET A 529 3.44 16.29 15.29
N LEU A 530 2.28 16.88 15.64
CA LEU A 530 1.56 16.62 16.90
C LEU A 530 2.51 16.68 18.12
N LEU A 531 3.39 17.66 18.15
CA LEU A 531 4.37 17.85 19.21
C LEU A 531 3.66 18.23 20.52
N ILE A 532 3.96 17.50 21.60
CA ILE A 532 3.56 17.94 22.95
C ILE A 532 4.29 19.24 23.27
N ASP A 533 3.53 20.26 23.69
CA ASP A 533 4.08 21.54 24.12
C ASP A 533 5.17 21.30 25.18
N PRO A 534 6.45 21.66 24.90
CA PRO A 534 7.54 21.42 25.85
C PRO A 534 7.37 22.15 27.19
N ALA A 535 6.53 23.19 27.26
CA ALA A 535 6.18 23.86 28.50
C ALA A 535 5.17 23.06 29.36
N LYS A 536 4.61 21.98 28.81
CA LYS A 536 3.66 21.08 29.44
C LYS A 536 4.33 19.71 29.63
N LYS A 537 3.86 18.93 30.61
CA LYS A 537 4.41 17.58 30.90
C LYS A 537 3.67 16.46 30.16
N ASP A 538 2.50 16.77 29.63
CA ASP A 538 1.61 15.82 28.95
C ASP A 538 0.89 16.48 27.77
N GLY A 539 0.34 15.66 26.89
CA GLY A 539 -0.48 16.11 25.77
C GLY A 539 -1.41 15.02 25.27
N GLU A 540 -2.47 15.41 24.58
CA GLU A 540 -3.48 14.49 24.04
C GLU A 540 -3.91 14.89 22.64
N VAL A 541 -4.18 13.89 21.82
CA VAL A 541 -4.92 14.04 20.56
C VAL A 541 -5.97 12.93 20.47
N SER A 542 -7.20 13.25 20.09
CA SER A 542 -8.29 12.29 19.93
C SER A 542 -9.09 12.52 18.65
N TYR A 543 -9.60 11.43 18.10
CA TYR A 543 -10.44 11.43 16.90
C TYR A 543 -11.72 10.65 17.18
N ALA A 544 -12.86 11.25 16.87
CA ALA A 544 -14.12 10.53 16.79
C ALA A 544 -14.25 9.90 15.39
N ILE A 545 -14.74 8.67 15.34
CA ILE A 545 -14.99 7.95 14.10
C ILE A 545 -16.31 7.20 14.17
N THR A 546 -17.04 7.18 13.06
CA THR A 546 -18.31 6.47 12.92
C THR A 546 -18.30 5.60 11.68
N THR A 547 -19.00 4.47 11.76
CA THR A 547 -19.18 3.50 10.69
C THR A 547 -20.67 3.20 10.49
N PRO A 548 -21.10 2.80 9.28
CA PRO A 548 -22.51 2.53 9.00
C PRO A 548 -22.95 1.14 9.51
N GLY A 549 -22.01 0.30 9.91
CA GLY A 549 -22.25 -0.99 10.57
C GLY A 549 -21.23 -1.26 11.67
N ASP A 550 -21.35 -2.43 12.29
CA ASP A 550 -20.55 -2.85 13.44
C ASP A 550 -19.05 -2.85 13.14
N MET A 551 -18.28 -2.15 13.97
CA MET A 551 -16.82 -2.02 13.83
C MET A 551 -16.09 -3.35 14.10
N THR A 552 -14.98 -3.61 13.38
CA THR A 552 -14.24 -4.88 13.46
C THR A 552 -12.74 -4.77 13.79
N LYS A 553 -11.98 -3.74 13.35
CA LYS A 553 -10.53 -3.65 13.65
C LYS A 553 -9.82 -2.30 13.38
N THR A 554 -8.64 -2.17 14.02
CA THR A 554 -7.30 -1.53 13.72
C THR A 554 -6.94 -0.03 13.92
N ILE A 555 -5.71 0.24 14.43
CA ILE A 555 -5.04 1.54 14.65
C ILE A 555 -3.51 1.44 14.40
N MET A 556 -2.87 2.50 13.88
CA MET A 556 -1.42 2.59 13.64
C MET A 556 -0.84 3.95 14.07
N THR A 557 0.40 3.96 14.57
CA THR A 557 1.11 5.16 15.04
C THR A 557 2.60 5.11 14.73
N HIS A 558 3.16 6.21 14.23
CA HIS A 558 4.60 6.44 14.16
C HIS A 558 4.99 7.70 14.94
N TYR A 559 5.96 7.59 15.84
CA TYR A 559 6.21 8.60 16.87
C TYR A 559 7.70 8.76 17.19
N ARG A 560 8.02 9.81 17.94
CA ARG A 560 9.30 10.00 18.64
C ARG A 560 9.03 10.21 20.12
N ALA A 561 9.84 9.56 20.95
CA ALA A 561 9.92 9.81 22.38
C ALA A 561 11.35 9.46 22.85
N ARG A 562 12.27 10.43 22.79
CA ARG A 562 13.71 10.17 23.04
C ARG A 562 14.02 9.84 24.50
N ASP A 563 13.34 10.51 25.43
CA ASP A 563 13.51 10.21 26.86
C ASP A 563 12.86 8.86 27.17
N ARG A 564 13.55 7.98 27.89
CA ARG A 564 13.03 6.64 28.27
C ARG A 564 11.76 6.71 29.12
N ARG A 565 11.50 7.85 29.77
CA ARG A 565 10.31 8.10 30.60
C ARG A 565 9.14 8.66 29.79
N ALA A 566 9.40 9.24 28.62
CA ALA A 566 8.37 9.75 27.73
C ALA A 566 7.66 8.61 26.97
N GLY A 567 6.64 8.95 26.20
CA GLY A 567 5.95 8.00 25.33
C GLY A 567 4.53 8.43 25.01
N TRP A 568 3.81 7.58 24.30
CA TRP A 568 2.38 7.69 24.07
C TRP A 568 1.69 6.39 24.47
N ASP A 569 0.52 6.48 25.09
CA ASP A 569 -0.43 5.38 25.17
C ASP A 569 -1.55 5.63 24.16
N VAL A 570 -2.02 4.56 23.51
CA VAL A 570 -3.17 4.60 22.60
C VAL A 570 -4.34 3.94 23.29
N GLU A 571 -5.44 4.67 23.41
CA GLU A 571 -6.67 4.23 24.05
C GLU A 571 -7.86 4.37 23.13
N VAL A 572 -8.85 3.49 23.34
CA VAL A 572 -10.11 3.50 22.58
C VAL A 572 -11.28 3.54 23.54
N SER A 573 -12.30 4.31 23.17
CA SER A 573 -13.60 4.36 23.83
C SER A 573 -14.69 4.00 22.83
N TYR A 574 -15.68 3.22 23.27
CA TYR A 574 -16.86 2.84 22.49
C TYR A 574 -18.17 3.40 23.07
N ASP A 575 -18.09 4.21 24.14
CA ASP A 575 -19.24 4.76 24.87
C ASP A 575 -19.32 6.31 24.80
N GLY A 576 -18.80 6.87 23.70
CA GLY A 576 -18.76 8.31 23.46
C GLY A 576 -17.68 9.05 24.24
N GLY A 577 -16.59 8.36 24.63
CA GLY A 577 -15.49 8.95 25.37
C GLY A 577 -15.68 8.98 26.88
N LYS A 578 -16.59 8.17 27.45
CA LYS A 578 -16.81 8.12 28.91
C LYS A 578 -15.81 7.19 29.59
N THR A 579 -15.53 6.04 28.97
CA THR A 579 -14.51 5.08 29.42
C THR A 579 -13.52 4.79 28.30
N PHE A 580 -12.25 4.65 28.67
CA PHE A 580 -11.16 4.38 27.73
C PHE A 580 -10.40 3.11 28.14
N LYS A 581 -10.06 2.28 27.16
CA LYS A 581 -9.20 1.12 27.30
C LYS A 581 -7.92 1.33 26.52
N ARG A 582 -6.77 1.19 27.18
CA ARG A 582 -5.48 1.17 26.48
C ARG A 582 -5.36 -0.08 25.61
N VAL A 583 -5.06 0.15 24.34
CA VAL A 583 -4.89 -0.89 23.32
C VAL A 583 -3.44 -1.02 22.85
N ALA A 584 -2.66 0.06 22.93
CA ALA A 584 -1.24 0.03 22.56
C ALA A 584 -0.40 0.94 23.46
N ARG A 585 0.89 0.63 23.53
CA ARG A 585 1.91 1.46 24.18
C ARG A 585 3.01 1.79 23.19
N CYS A 586 3.36 3.07 23.10
CA CYS A 586 4.44 3.64 22.32
C CYS A 586 5.53 4.14 23.30
N PRO A 587 6.42 3.26 23.79
CA PRO A 587 7.37 3.62 24.85
C PRO A 587 8.45 4.60 24.39
N GLY A 588 9.00 5.35 25.35
CA GLY A 588 10.15 6.22 25.14
C GLY A 588 11.47 5.47 24.99
N GLY A 589 12.55 6.24 24.79
CA GLY A 589 13.89 5.73 24.49
C GLY A 589 14.14 5.50 22.99
N THR A 590 13.29 6.06 22.13
CA THR A 590 13.42 5.92 20.68
C THR A 590 13.44 7.27 19.94
N PRO A 591 14.39 7.50 19.02
CA PRO A 591 14.41 8.70 18.20
C PRO A 591 13.27 8.72 17.16
N PHE A 592 12.84 7.55 16.67
CA PHE A 592 11.76 7.31 15.72
C PHE A 592 11.35 5.84 15.84
N PHE A 593 10.05 5.55 15.96
CA PHE A 593 9.53 4.18 15.99
C PHE A 593 8.07 4.12 15.57
N GLY A 594 7.65 2.97 15.05
CA GLY A 594 6.26 2.70 14.71
C GLY A 594 5.66 1.61 15.59
N VAL A 595 4.36 1.73 15.85
CA VAL A 595 3.53 0.72 16.51
C VAL A 595 2.29 0.53 15.64
N PHE A 596 2.08 -0.70 15.21
CA PHE A 596 0.87 -1.15 14.53
C PHE A 596 0.09 -2.05 15.49
N THR A 597 -1.21 -1.83 15.63
CA THR A 597 -2.03 -2.57 16.58
C THR A 597 -3.41 -2.85 16.01
N GLU A 598 -3.73 -4.14 15.92
CA GLU A 598 -5.09 -4.58 15.61
C GLU A 598 -5.90 -4.68 16.91
N VAL A 599 -6.97 -3.89 16.99
CA VAL A 599 -7.92 -3.91 18.11
C VAL A 599 -9.14 -4.71 17.68
N THR A 600 -9.31 -5.92 18.21
CA THR A 600 -10.38 -6.85 17.76
C THR A 600 -11.46 -7.08 18.82
N ASP A 601 -11.24 -6.64 20.05
CA ASP A 601 -12.12 -6.80 21.20
C ASP A 601 -13.14 -5.66 21.31
N ILE A 602 -13.92 -5.50 20.24
CA ILE A 602 -14.93 -4.43 20.09
C ILE A 602 -16.29 -4.94 20.58
N PRO A 603 -17.04 -4.19 21.40
CA PRO A 603 -18.39 -4.58 21.80
C PRO A 603 -19.33 -4.73 20.58
N PRO A 604 -20.16 -5.79 20.49
CA PRO A 604 -21.14 -5.94 19.40
C PRO A 604 -22.10 -4.75 19.28
N GLY A 605 -22.54 -4.42 18.06
CA GLY A 605 -23.41 -3.25 17.81
C GLY A 605 -22.70 -1.89 17.85
N THR A 606 -21.37 -1.87 17.99
CA THR A 606 -20.60 -0.62 18.08
C THR A 606 -20.39 -0.02 16.69
N THR A 607 -20.91 1.19 16.48
CA THR A 607 -20.79 1.95 15.22
C THR A 607 -20.07 3.28 15.39
N SER A 608 -19.55 3.56 16.59
CA SER A 608 -18.81 4.78 16.91
C SER A 608 -17.69 4.50 17.90
N ALA A 609 -16.55 5.16 17.73
CA ALA A 609 -15.43 5.09 18.67
C ALA A 609 -14.74 6.45 18.81
N VAL A 610 -14.05 6.64 19.93
CA VAL A 610 -13.07 7.71 20.11
C VAL A 610 -11.71 7.07 20.32
N VAL A 611 -10.77 7.33 19.41
CA VAL A 611 -9.38 6.90 19.54
C VAL A 611 -8.55 8.05 20.08
N LYS A 612 -7.75 7.81 21.12
CA LYS A 612 -6.99 8.83 21.84
C LYS A 612 -5.54 8.41 21.99
N TRP A 613 -4.63 9.33 21.72
CA TRP A 613 -3.23 9.26 22.11
C TRP A 613 -2.99 10.13 23.32
N ILE A 614 -2.41 9.55 24.37
CA ILE A 614 -2.05 10.25 25.61
C ILE A 614 -0.53 10.21 25.74
N GLY A 615 0.08 11.38 25.64
CA GLY A 615 1.52 11.54 25.59
C GLY A 615 2.08 12.11 26.88
N THR A 616 3.29 11.67 27.23
CA THR A 616 4.10 12.28 28.29
C THR A 616 5.42 12.78 27.72
N THR A 617 5.85 13.96 28.16
CA THR A 617 7.11 14.57 27.74
C THR A 617 7.92 15.02 28.96
N PHE A 618 9.24 15.06 28.82
CA PHE A 618 10.16 15.45 29.90
C PHE A 618 11.09 16.57 29.43
N TRP A 619 12.19 16.22 28.76
CA TRP A 619 13.21 17.19 28.34
C TRP A 619 13.35 17.32 26.81
N ASN A 620 12.94 16.29 26.07
CA ASN A 620 13.06 16.21 24.62
C ASN A 620 11.67 16.21 23.95
N ALA A 621 11.63 16.62 22.69
CA ALA A 621 10.41 16.60 21.89
C ALA A 621 9.79 15.18 21.79
N THR A 622 8.53 15.08 22.19
CA THR A 622 7.68 13.89 22.06
C THR A 622 6.57 14.20 21.06
N MET A 623 6.49 13.41 19.98
CA MET A 623 5.80 13.80 18.75
C MET A 623 5.15 12.59 18.07
N ILE A 624 4.14 12.81 17.24
CA ILE A 624 3.54 11.81 16.35
C ILE A 624 3.72 12.29 14.90
N PHE A 625 4.52 11.56 14.11
CA PHE A 625 4.75 11.91 12.71
C PHE A 625 3.74 11.28 11.76
N ASN A 626 3.28 10.07 12.04
CA ASN A 626 2.19 9.46 11.28
C ASN A 626 1.18 8.88 12.28
N HIS A 627 -0.10 9.01 11.99
CA HIS A 627 -1.16 8.29 12.69
C HIS A 627 -2.19 7.88 11.65
N ARG A 628 -2.77 6.71 11.87
CA ARG A 628 -3.78 6.15 10.98
C ARG A 628 -4.76 5.35 11.81
N ILE A 629 -6.05 5.60 11.59
CA ILE A 629 -7.15 4.82 12.13
C ILE A 629 -7.89 4.26 10.93
N ASP A 630 -7.98 2.95 10.81
CA ASP A 630 -8.88 2.32 9.85
C ASP A 630 -10.00 1.68 10.65
N ALA A 631 -11.17 2.30 10.77
CA ALA A 631 -12.32 1.63 11.37
C ALA A 631 -12.97 0.73 10.32
N TYR A 632 -12.59 -0.54 10.31
CA TYR A 632 -13.29 -1.55 9.54
C TYR A 632 -14.67 -1.81 10.13
N TYR A 633 -15.65 -2.16 9.30
CA TYR A 633 -17.01 -2.43 9.72
C TYR A 633 -17.70 -3.47 8.85
N THR A 634 -18.72 -4.14 9.41
CA THR A 634 -19.59 -5.06 8.65
C THR A 634 -20.51 -4.25 7.73
N GLU A 635 -20.42 -4.46 6.42
CA GLU A 635 -21.25 -3.78 5.42
C GLU A 635 -22.73 -4.17 5.62
N PRO A 636 -23.64 -3.21 5.91
CA PRO A 636 -25.04 -3.52 6.25
C PRO A 636 -25.80 -4.33 5.18
N PHE A 637 -25.49 -4.07 3.90
CA PHE A 637 -26.04 -4.80 2.75
C PHE A 637 -24.94 -5.59 2.02
N GLY A 638 -23.90 -6.00 2.76
CA GLY A 638 -22.81 -6.78 2.21
C GLY A 638 -23.18 -8.25 2.06
N GLY A 639 -22.65 -8.89 1.03
CA GLY A 639 -22.85 -10.31 0.79
C GLY A 639 -22.22 -10.74 -0.52
N PHE A 640 -22.68 -11.87 -1.04
CA PHE A 640 -22.24 -12.36 -2.34
C PHE A 640 -23.32 -12.17 -3.40
N ARG A 641 -22.91 -11.63 -4.55
CA ARG A 641 -23.63 -11.68 -5.83
C ARG A 641 -22.68 -12.16 -6.92
N PRO A 642 -23.19 -12.78 -8.00
CA PRO A 642 -22.33 -13.18 -9.09
C PRO A 642 -21.50 -12.02 -9.64
N VAL A 643 -20.22 -12.28 -9.90
CA VAL A 643 -19.27 -11.28 -10.39
C VAL A 643 -18.77 -11.74 -11.76
N LYS A 644 -18.86 -10.84 -12.75
CA LYS A 644 -18.26 -11.05 -14.06
C LYS A 644 -16.81 -10.60 -14.02
N VAL A 645 -15.92 -11.51 -14.37
CA VAL A 645 -14.49 -11.28 -14.56
C VAL A 645 -14.20 -11.33 -16.05
N THR A 646 -13.57 -10.29 -16.59
CA THR A 646 -13.16 -10.25 -17.99
C THR A 646 -11.65 -10.04 -18.10
N TYR A 647 -10.98 -10.95 -18.80
CA TYR A 647 -9.60 -10.80 -19.23
C TYR A 647 -9.54 -10.35 -20.69
N LEU A 648 -8.70 -9.37 -20.99
CA LEU A 648 -8.32 -8.98 -22.34
C LEU A 648 -6.80 -9.09 -22.51
N TRP A 649 -6.36 -9.76 -23.57
CA TRP A 649 -4.95 -9.89 -23.93
C TRP A 649 -4.77 -10.01 -25.44
N GLU A 650 -3.54 -9.95 -25.93
CA GLU A 650 -3.21 -10.22 -27.34
C GLU A 650 -2.31 -11.46 -27.46
N GLU A 651 -2.51 -12.22 -28.54
CA GLU A 651 -1.66 -13.34 -28.95
C GLU A 651 -1.30 -13.18 -30.43
N GLY A 652 -0.02 -12.98 -30.74
CA GLY A 652 0.42 -12.73 -32.11
C GLY A 652 -0.22 -11.48 -32.75
N GLY A 653 -0.59 -10.47 -31.94
CA GLY A 653 -1.28 -9.26 -32.40
C GLY A 653 -2.79 -9.40 -32.56
N ILE A 654 -3.37 -10.56 -32.21
CA ILE A 654 -4.82 -10.79 -32.24
C ILE A 654 -5.36 -10.64 -30.81
N GLU A 655 -6.37 -9.78 -30.63
CA GLU A 655 -7.05 -9.64 -29.34
C GLU A 655 -7.81 -10.92 -28.98
N LYS A 656 -7.69 -11.31 -27.72
CA LYS A 656 -8.33 -12.45 -27.09
C LYS A 656 -9.08 -11.97 -25.85
N LYS A 657 -10.18 -12.65 -25.54
CA LYS A 657 -11.08 -12.32 -24.45
C LYS A 657 -11.52 -13.60 -23.74
N ASP A 658 -11.55 -13.54 -22.42
CA ASP A 658 -12.20 -14.54 -21.57
C ASP A 658 -13.20 -13.81 -20.66
N GLU A 659 -14.43 -14.33 -20.59
CA GLU A 659 -15.48 -13.85 -19.69
C GLU A 659 -15.96 -14.98 -18.81
N HIS A 660 -15.72 -14.84 -17.52
CA HIS A 660 -16.16 -15.79 -16.51
C HIS A 660 -17.12 -15.11 -15.54
N VAL A 661 -18.33 -15.66 -15.39
CA VAL A 661 -19.27 -15.22 -14.35
C VAL A 661 -19.12 -16.15 -13.16
N ALA A 662 -18.46 -15.67 -12.11
CA ALA A 662 -18.36 -16.40 -10.86
C ALA A 662 -19.71 -16.37 -10.15
N ARG A 663 -20.30 -17.55 -9.91
CA ARG A 663 -21.62 -17.75 -9.29
C ARG A 663 -21.54 -18.18 -7.83
N ALA A 664 -20.34 -18.43 -7.32
CA ALA A 664 -20.05 -18.67 -5.92
C ALA A 664 -18.95 -17.75 -5.38
N ALA A 665 -18.95 -17.52 -4.07
CA ALA A 665 -17.97 -16.68 -3.36
C ALA A 665 -16.51 -17.15 -3.51
N LYS A 666 -16.30 -18.36 -4.02
CA LYS A 666 -14.99 -18.86 -4.41
C LYS A 666 -15.14 -19.83 -5.58
N GLU A 667 -14.38 -19.60 -6.65
CA GLU A 667 -14.33 -20.47 -7.81
C GLU A 667 -12.92 -20.59 -8.36
N VAL A 668 -12.66 -21.72 -9.01
CA VAL A 668 -11.40 -21.97 -9.72
C VAL A 668 -11.74 -22.38 -11.15
N TYR A 669 -11.14 -21.71 -12.12
CA TYR A 669 -11.31 -21.97 -13.53
C TYR A 669 -9.98 -21.80 -14.26
N THR A 670 -9.95 -22.04 -15.56
CA THR A 670 -8.70 -22.05 -16.32
C THR A 670 -8.81 -21.28 -17.61
N ILE A 671 -7.78 -20.49 -17.90
CA ILE A 671 -7.61 -19.80 -19.19
C ILE A 671 -6.38 -20.39 -19.86
N THR A 672 -6.49 -20.76 -21.14
CA THR A 672 -5.36 -21.30 -21.91
C THR A 672 -4.94 -20.30 -22.97
N CYS A 673 -3.66 -19.92 -22.96
CA CYS A 673 -3.04 -19.09 -23.99
C CYS A 673 -2.25 -19.98 -24.96
N GLU A 674 -2.49 -19.85 -26.26
CA GLU A 674 -1.81 -20.61 -27.32
C GLU A 674 -0.34 -20.18 -27.47
N SER A 675 -0.06 -18.89 -27.24
CA SER A 675 1.25 -18.25 -27.33
C SER A 675 1.54 -17.40 -26.09
N THR A 676 2.64 -16.65 -26.09
CA THR A 676 2.95 -15.74 -24.97
C THR A 676 1.97 -14.55 -25.02
N PRO A 677 1.12 -14.37 -24.00
CA PRO A 677 0.10 -13.32 -24.03
C PRO A 677 0.71 -11.94 -23.74
N GLN A 678 0.23 -10.92 -24.43
CA GLN A 678 0.41 -9.53 -24.05
C GLN A 678 -0.85 -9.04 -23.32
N MET A 679 -0.79 -8.99 -21.99
CA MET A 679 -1.92 -8.58 -21.16
C MET A 679 -2.37 -7.14 -21.48
N LYS A 680 -3.68 -6.91 -21.54
CA LYS A 680 -4.28 -5.58 -21.74
C LYS A 680 -5.01 -5.12 -20.50
N SER A 681 -6.06 -5.83 -20.11
CA SER A 681 -6.98 -5.39 -19.07
C SER A 681 -7.55 -6.55 -18.26
N LEU A 682 -7.82 -6.28 -16.98
CA LEU A 682 -8.64 -7.09 -16.10
C LEU A 682 -9.81 -6.25 -15.62
N ILE A 683 -11.02 -6.71 -15.90
CA ILE A 683 -12.27 -6.02 -15.57
C ILE A 683 -13.05 -6.88 -14.58
N VAL A 684 -13.57 -6.24 -13.53
CA VAL A 684 -14.53 -6.85 -12.61
C VAL A 684 -15.74 -5.95 -12.42
N GLU A 685 -16.93 -6.54 -12.51
CA GLU A 685 -18.23 -5.90 -12.29
C GLU A 685 -19.22 -6.95 -11.78
N LEU A 686 -20.31 -6.53 -11.11
CA LEU A 686 -21.38 -7.48 -10.80
C LEU A 686 -22.01 -7.98 -12.11
N ALA A 687 -22.37 -9.26 -12.16
CA ALA A 687 -23.13 -9.77 -13.29
C ALA A 687 -24.59 -9.28 -13.21
N ASP A 688 -25.19 -9.07 -14.38
CA ASP A 688 -26.58 -8.66 -14.54
C ASP A 688 -27.56 -9.76 -14.09
#